data_AF-A0A238KN57-F1
#
_entry.id   AF-A0A238KN57-F1
#
_cell.length_a   1.000
_cell.length_b   1.000
_cell.length_c   1.000
_cell.angle_alpha   90.00
_cell.angle_beta   90.00
_cell.angle_gamma   90.00
#
_symmetry.space_group_name_H-M   'P 1'
#
loop_
_entity.id
_entity.type
_entity.pdbx_description
1 polymer ?
#
loop_
_entity_poly.entity_id
_entity_poly.type
_entity_poly.pdbx_seq_one_letter_code
_entity_poly.pdbx_strand_id
1 'polypeptide(L)'
;MLRSLLILLTFVVALPAFAQDSCDYAGDNECDEERYGGQGYCDAGTDTTDCTLLRAGIADDSCTFANDNECDEYRYNGTGSCQDGSDTSDCAAWQVQREADFLDRARALGIAEQTINELGNNTCRWNNDNECDDILYGGTGACDPGTDATDCLSSVSTSAAIDPLVGGDNSCPFANDNECDEARYGGQGFCDAGTDTNDCAAFGDLTLTPIGNVGDTCEYANDSECDEARYGGGGYCEDGTDTSDCRQLAAGLDDDSCQWSNDGECDELRYGGGGQCIDGSDATDCDMYGTSPEALARLLSLVPADLRTQLGDDSCQYSNDGECDDVNFGGTIYCDTGTDATDCRAMAIGGEDSCRWANDNECDEPGIGTDNCTSGTDVTDCAAVAYLRNRTDTCNTAFDGICNEASVGDGTCEAFSDTADCLGRSRPAGLENHFFGRDDRFLVDATQSPWRSIGSLELQEGSCTGTLVGPALVLTAAHCVTDTGNETLTPVMFRAGLSLGNSIGEAKVTAAVFDPSYTPDTQEAGGGNGHDWALVVLDRNLGDEIGYLDVHELTTADISQIGRSGLLVNQAGYSWDTGDNLSGNQGCRVVEAFEDNSILHECDTAQGDSGSPFLLNIDGEWKIIAVDSQFFRSDDQDKSPFSQANLAVDSRAFAAAVAQQQ
;
A
#
# COMPACT_ATOMS: atom_id res chain seq x y z
N MET A 1 -1.70 11.23 -87.77
CA MET A 1 -2.16 12.15 -86.71
C MET A 1 -3.31 11.49 -85.98
N LEU A 2 -3.03 10.73 -84.91
CA LEU A 2 -4.01 10.38 -83.88
C LEU A 2 -3.26 9.75 -82.69
N ARG A 3 -3.81 9.98 -81.49
CA ARG A 3 -3.48 9.41 -80.17
C ARG A 3 -2.49 10.21 -79.32
N SER A 4 -2.99 10.88 -78.28
CA SER A 4 -2.68 10.51 -76.89
C SER A 4 -3.42 11.37 -75.84
N LEU A 5 -3.72 10.70 -74.72
CA LEU A 5 -4.02 11.16 -73.37
C LEU A 5 -5.43 11.68 -73.01
N LEU A 6 -6.19 10.78 -72.36
CA LEU A 6 -7.14 11.08 -71.29
C LEU A 6 -6.37 10.85 -69.96
N ILE A 7 -6.30 11.84 -69.07
CA ILE A 7 -5.95 11.63 -67.65
C ILE A 7 -7.06 12.28 -66.83
N LEU A 8 -7.76 11.45 -66.06
CA LEU A 8 -8.80 11.80 -65.10
C LEU A 8 -8.10 12.16 -63.78
N LEU A 9 -8.28 13.38 -63.28
CA LEU A 9 -7.74 13.82 -62.00
C LEU A 9 -8.79 13.55 -60.90
N THR A 10 -8.55 12.55 -60.05
CA THR A 10 -9.26 12.35 -58.79
C THR A 10 -8.54 13.15 -57.71
N PHE A 11 -9.19 14.19 -57.18
CA PHE A 11 -8.77 14.87 -55.95
C PHE A 11 -9.25 14.05 -54.75
N VAL A 12 -8.31 13.45 -54.02
CA VAL A 12 -8.56 12.91 -52.67
C VAL A 12 -8.34 14.07 -51.69
N VAL A 13 -9.38 14.41 -50.95
CA VAL A 13 -9.30 15.30 -49.79
C VAL A 13 -8.72 14.47 -48.65
N ALA A 14 -7.49 14.77 -48.22
CA ALA A 14 -6.94 14.23 -46.98
C ALA A 14 -7.65 14.91 -45.81
N LEU A 15 -8.43 14.13 -45.05
CA LEU A 15 -8.91 14.53 -43.73
C LEU A 15 -7.73 14.46 -42.74
N PRO A 16 -7.72 15.26 -41.65
CA PRO A 16 -6.72 15.13 -40.61
C PRO A 16 -6.78 13.71 -40.04
N ALA A 17 -5.62 13.08 -39.85
CA ALA A 17 -5.52 11.81 -39.15
C ALA A 17 -6.07 12.03 -37.73
N PHE A 18 -7.17 11.36 -37.41
CA PHE A 18 -7.63 11.23 -36.02
C PHE A 18 -6.53 10.50 -35.24
N ALA A 19 -6.35 10.87 -33.96
CA ALA A 19 -5.59 10.05 -33.01
C ALA A 19 -6.09 8.59 -33.14
N GLN A 20 -5.16 7.67 -33.34
CA GLN A 20 -5.47 6.26 -33.57
C GLN A 20 -5.20 5.47 -32.29
N ASP A 21 -5.87 5.86 -31.22
CA ASP A 21 -5.82 5.15 -29.94
C ASP A 21 -6.65 3.87 -30.11
N SER A 22 -5.97 2.78 -30.44
CA SER A 22 -6.58 1.57 -30.98
C SER A 22 -5.99 0.27 -30.47
N CYS A 23 -4.96 0.33 -29.62
CA CYS A 23 -4.56 -0.76 -28.75
C CYS A 23 -5.29 -0.66 -27.41
N ASP A 24 -5.25 -1.74 -26.63
CA ASP A 24 -5.97 -1.85 -25.36
C ASP A 24 -5.37 -0.98 -24.25
N TYR A 25 -4.13 -0.52 -24.43
CA TYR A 25 -3.38 0.33 -23.49
C TYR A 25 -3.34 1.80 -23.92
N ALA A 26 -3.97 2.17 -25.04
CA ALA A 26 -4.06 3.59 -25.38
C ALA A 26 -5.07 4.33 -24.48
N GLY A 27 -4.68 5.51 -24.01
CA GLY A 27 -5.48 6.43 -23.20
C GLY A 27 -5.26 6.32 -21.69
N ASP A 28 -4.17 5.70 -21.26
CA ASP A 28 -3.82 5.48 -19.85
C ASP A 28 -2.71 6.40 -19.34
N ASN A 29 -2.33 7.44 -20.12
CA ASN A 29 -1.21 8.36 -19.88
C ASN A 29 0.20 7.74 -20.04
N GLU A 30 0.32 6.46 -20.40
CA GLU A 30 1.59 5.82 -20.69
C GLU A 30 1.85 5.76 -22.21
N CYS A 31 3.06 6.10 -22.66
CA CYS A 31 3.43 5.87 -24.04
C CYS A 31 3.91 4.42 -24.25
N ASP A 32 3.05 3.56 -24.78
CA ASP A 32 3.33 2.13 -24.94
C ASP A 32 4.09 1.76 -26.22
N GLU A 33 4.26 2.70 -27.16
CA GLU A 33 4.95 2.42 -28.41
C GLU A 33 6.47 2.24 -28.17
N GLU A 34 7.01 1.05 -28.47
CA GLU A 34 8.44 0.69 -28.33
C GLU A 34 9.39 1.74 -28.94
N ARG A 35 8.99 2.37 -30.05
CA ARG A 35 9.82 3.36 -30.75
C ARG A 35 10.07 4.66 -29.97
N TYR A 36 9.31 4.90 -28.90
CA TYR A 36 9.46 6.04 -28.00
C TYR A 36 10.01 5.64 -26.62
N GLY A 37 10.40 4.37 -26.46
CA GLY A 37 10.85 3.82 -25.19
C GLY A 37 9.73 3.23 -24.34
N GLY A 38 8.53 3.04 -24.91
CA GLY A 38 7.44 2.27 -24.31
C GLY A 38 7.68 0.76 -24.35
N GLN A 39 6.82 -0.02 -23.72
CA GLN A 39 7.01 -1.46 -23.55
C GLN A 39 6.68 -2.31 -24.78
N GLY A 40 6.10 -1.70 -25.82
CA GLY A 40 5.66 -2.40 -27.02
C GLY A 40 4.32 -3.11 -26.87
N TYR A 41 3.53 -2.77 -25.84
CA TYR A 41 2.12 -3.18 -25.74
C TYR A 41 1.26 -2.62 -26.86
N CYS A 42 1.69 -1.49 -27.43
CA CYS A 42 1.08 -0.88 -28.59
C CYS A 42 1.99 -0.94 -29.82
N ASP A 43 1.40 -1.39 -30.92
CA ASP A 43 2.02 -1.31 -32.23
C ASP A 43 2.26 0.17 -32.61
N ALA A 44 3.28 0.42 -33.44
CA ALA A 44 3.61 1.77 -33.86
C ALA A 44 2.41 2.50 -34.51
N GLY A 45 2.00 3.63 -33.92
CA GLY A 45 0.86 4.44 -34.32
C GLY A 45 -0.49 4.02 -33.74
N THR A 46 -0.55 3.11 -32.75
CA THR A 46 -1.81 2.70 -32.09
C THR A 46 -2.03 3.28 -30.71
N ASP A 47 -1.03 3.95 -30.15
CA ASP A 47 -1.13 4.77 -28.94
C ASP A 47 -0.58 6.16 -29.29
N THR A 48 -1.46 7.03 -29.75
CA THR A 48 -1.03 8.32 -30.29
C THR A 48 -1.25 9.48 -29.35
N THR A 49 -2.17 9.33 -28.40
CA THR A 49 -2.49 10.34 -27.40
C THR A 49 -1.41 10.38 -26.33
N ASP A 50 -0.99 9.24 -25.78
CA ASP A 50 -0.05 9.20 -24.66
C ASP A 50 1.40 9.35 -25.14
N CYS A 51 1.71 8.87 -26.34
CA CYS A 51 2.99 9.18 -26.99
C CYS A 51 3.15 10.61 -27.55
N THR A 52 2.20 11.53 -27.33
CA THR A 52 2.21 12.85 -28.00
C THR A 52 3.45 13.68 -27.67
N LEU A 53 3.82 13.77 -26.40
CA LEU A 53 4.94 14.59 -25.93
C LEU A 53 6.28 14.00 -26.36
N LEU A 54 6.47 12.71 -26.11
CA LEU A 54 7.66 11.98 -26.55
C LEU A 54 7.84 12.02 -28.08
N ARG A 55 6.75 11.90 -28.85
CA ARG A 55 6.77 12.07 -30.31
C ARG A 55 7.22 13.46 -30.74
N ALA A 56 6.86 14.49 -30.00
CA ALA A 56 7.29 15.86 -30.25
C ALA A 56 8.74 16.13 -29.80
N GLY A 57 9.36 15.17 -29.09
CA GLY A 57 10.65 15.35 -28.43
C GLY A 57 10.57 16.38 -27.31
N ILE A 58 9.40 16.54 -26.71
CA ILE A 58 9.16 17.40 -25.56
C ILE A 58 9.45 16.56 -24.31
N ALA A 59 10.25 17.15 -23.42
CA ALA A 59 10.59 16.67 -22.10
C ALA A 59 10.62 17.94 -21.25
N ASP A 60 9.53 18.19 -20.53
CA ASP A 60 9.35 19.37 -19.68
C ASP A 60 8.47 19.04 -18.47
N ASP A 61 8.29 20.02 -17.58
CA ASP A 61 7.48 19.88 -16.35
C ASP A 61 6.13 20.57 -16.55
N SER A 62 5.41 20.15 -17.60
CA SER A 62 4.17 20.81 -18.05
C SER A 62 2.90 20.26 -17.41
N CYS A 63 2.99 19.11 -16.74
CA CYS A 63 1.90 18.53 -15.96
C CYS A 63 1.65 19.31 -14.66
N THR A 64 0.46 19.12 -14.08
CA THR A 64 0.07 19.78 -12.82
C THR A 64 0.94 19.33 -11.65
N PHE A 65 1.39 18.08 -11.66
CA PHE A 65 2.08 17.41 -10.56
C PHE A 65 3.61 17.41 -10.72
N ALA A 66 4.15 17.86 -11.87
CA ALA A 66 5.57 17.80 -12.22
C ALA A 66 6.60 18.58 -11.34
N ASN A 67 6.18 19.15 -10.20
CA ASN A 67 7.06 19.88 -9.27
C ASN A 67 6.64 19.66 -7.80
N ASP A 68 6.11 18.48 -7.48
CA ASP A 68 5.75 18.10 -6.10
C ASP A 68 6.79 17.19 -5.43
N ASN A 69 7.91 16.94 -6.12
CA ASN A 69 9.00 16.05 -5.75
C ASN A 69 8.65 14.55 -5.83
N GLU A 70 7.56 14.18 -6.51
CA GLU A 70 7.24 12.79 -6.85
C GLU A 70 7.45 12.52 -8.35
N CYS A 71 7.70 11.26 -8.72
CA CYS A 71 7.73 10.89 -10.13
C CYS A 71 6.33 10.45 -10.56
N ASP A 72 5.75 11.16 -11.52
CA ASP A 72 4.36 10.95 -11.96
C ASP A 72 4.23 10.33 -13.35
N GLU A 73 5.34 9.99 -13.99
CA GLU A 73 5.34 9.33 -15.30
C GLU A 73 5.40 7.80 -15.15
N TYR A 74 4.45 7.07 -15.75
CA TYR A 74 4.44 5.61 -15.76
C TYR A 74 5.71 5.00 -16.35
N ARG A 75 6.33 5.69 -17.32
CA ARG A 75 7.60 5.27 -17.90
C ARG A 75 8.69 4.99 -16.89
N TYR A 76 8.69 5.72 -15.79
CA TYR A 76 9.67 5.62 -14.72
C TYR A 76 9.11 4.91 -13.49
N ASN A 77 8.02 4.13 -13.63
CA ASN A 77 7.33 3.48 -12.52
C ASN A 77 6.77 4.50 -11.49
N GLY A 78 6.33 5.66 -11.99
CA GLY A 78 5.62 6.70 -11.26
C GLY A 78 4.10 6.49 -11.21
N THR A 79 3.38 7.45 -10.64
CA THR A 79 1.93 7.33 -10.37
C THR A 79 1.04 7.32 -11.62
N GLY A 80 1.55 7.83 -12.75
CA GLY A 80 0.76 8.06 -13.96
C GLY A 80 -0.10 9.31 -13.94
N SER A 81 0.03 10.14 -12.89
CA SER A 81 -0.64 11.42 -12.77
C SER A 81 -0.22 12.40 -13.87
N CYS A 82 0.93 12.15 -14.50
CA CYS A 82 1.46 12.89 -15.63
C CYS A 82 1.66 11.98 -16.84
N GLN A 83 1.35 12.56 -18.01
CA GLN A 83 1.65 11.92 -19.28
C GLN A 83 3.17 11.79 -19.46
N ASP A 84 3.65 10.67 -20.00
CA ASP A 84 5.07 10.49 -20.28
C ASP A 84 5.69 11.67 -21.06
N GLY A 85 6.76 12.25 -20.50
CA GLY A 85 7.47 13.43 -20.98
C GLY A 85 6.97 14.78 -20.44
N SER A 86 6.08 14.82 -19.43
CA SER A 86 5.53 16.03 -18.80
C SER A 86 5.86 16.24 -17.32
N ASP A 87 6.58 15.32 -16.68
CA ASP A 87 7.19 15.42 -15.36
C ASP A 87 8.62 14.87 -15.40
N THR A 88 9.56 15.71 -15.81
CA THR A 88 10.92 15.25 -16.12
C THR A 88 11.94 15.59 -15.06
N SER A 89 11.72 16.65 -14.30
CA SER A 89 12.63 17.08 -13.24
C SER A 89 12.54 16.14 -12.03
N ASP A 90 11.34 15.83 -11.57
CA ASP A 90 11.14 15.02 -10.36
C ASP A 90 11.43 13.55 -10.66
N CYS A 91 10.96 13.02 -11.80
CA CYS A 91 11.37 11.69 -12.27
C CYS A 91 12.89 11.54 -12.48
N ALA A 92 13.59 12.58 -12.94
CA ALA A 92 15.06 12.53 -13.03
C ALA A 92 15.74 12.48 -11.65
N ALA A 93 15.24 13.24 -10.67
CA ALA A 93 15.73 13.18 -9.30
C ALA A 93 15.47 11.81 -8.67
N TRP A 94 14.28 11.26 -8.90
CA TRP A 94 13.84 9.97 -8.41
C TRP A 94 14.67 8.80 -8.98
N GLN A 95 15.00 8.83 -10.28
CA GLN A 95 15.92 7.83 -10.86
C GLN A 95 17.34 7.91 -10.27
N VAL A 96 17.81 9.12 -9.93
CA VAL A 96 19.12 9.29 -9.27
C VAL A 96 19.09 8.72 -7.86
N GLN A 97 18.01 8.94 -7.12
CA GLN A 97 17.83 8.39 -5.77
C GLN A 97 17.82 6.86 -5.79
N ARG A 98 17.03 6.24 -6.66
CA ARG A 98 16.99 4.78 -6.80
C ARG A 98 18.34 4.15 -7.16
N GLU A 99 19.09 4.78 -8.06
CA GLU A 99 20.44 4.32 -8.39
C GLU A 99 21.39 4.46 -7.18
N ALA A 100 21.22 5.48 -6.35
CA ALA A 100 21.99 5.64 -5.12
C ALA A 100 21.61 4.56 -4.09
N ASP A 101 20.32 4.30 -3.88
CA ASP A 101 19.82 3.27 -2.96
C ASP A 101 20.30 1.88 -3.36
N PHE A 102 20.30 1.56 -4.65
CA PHE A 102 20.90 0.35 -5.20
C PHE A 102 22.38 0.22 -4.82
N LEU A 103 23.17 1.28 -5.06
CA LEU A 103 24.61 1.27 -4.77
C LEU A 103 24.88 1.10 -3.27
N ASP A 104 24.05 1.71 -2.44
CA ASP A 104 24.14 1.61 -0.98
C ASP A 104 23.78 0.19 -0.50
N ARG A 105 22.69 -0.40 -1.01
CA ARG A 105 22.31 -1.82 -0.77
C ARG A 105 23.39 -2.79 -1.22
N ALA A 106 23.90 -2.64 -2.44
CA ALA A 106 24.93 -3.50 -3.00
C ALA A 106 26.23 -3.44 -2.19
N ARG A 107 26.60 -2.24 -1.74
CA ARG A 107 27.69 -2.04 -0.79
C ARG A 107 27.36 -2.71 0.53
N ALA A 108 26.22 -2.43 1.16
CA ALA A 108 25.84 -3.01 2.45
C ALA A 108 25.94 -4.56 2.49
N LEU A 109 25.59 -5.22 1.39
CA LEU A 109 25.69 -6.67 1.20
C LEU A 109 27.12 -7.21 0.97
N GLY A 110 28.16 -6.37 0.98
CA GLY A 110 29.54 -6.79 0.79
C GLY A 110 29.89 -7.19 -0.65
N ILE A 111 29.09 -6.78 -1.63
CA ILE A 111 29.29 -7.15 -3.03
C ILE A 111 30.51 -6.40 -3.59
N ALA A 112 31.40 -7.13 -4.27
CA ALA A 112 32.60 -6.54 -4.85
C ALA A 112 32.22 -5.48 -5.91
N GLU A 113 32.91 -4.34 -5.92
CA GLU A 113 32.64 -3.22 -6.84
C GLU A 113 32.68 -3.65 -8.32
N GLN A 114 33.52 -4.62 -8.68
CA GLN A 114 33.51 -5.19 -10.03
C GLN A 114 32.18 -5.88 -10.36
N THR A 115 31.60 -6.60 -9.39
CA THR A 115 30.31 -7.28 -9.55
C THR A 115 29.15 -6.27 -9.58
N ILE A 116 29.23 -5.19 -8.80
CA ILE A 116 28.27 -4.07 -8.87
C ILE A 116 28.30 -3.44 -10.27
N ASN A 117 29.50 -3.21 -10.82
CA ASN A 117 29.64 -2.71 -12.20
C ASN A 117 29.16 -3.71 -13.27
N GLU A 118 29.18 -5.01 -12.99
CA GLU A 118 28.68 -6.07 -13.89
C GLU A 118 27.15 -6.19 -13.82
N LEU A 119 26.54 -5.95 -12.66
CA LEU A 119 25.08 -5.85 -12.48
C LEU A 119 24.47 -4.70 -13.29
N GLY A 120 25.25 -3.65 -13.55
CA GLY A 120 24.86 -2.56 -14.44
C GLY A 120 24.16 -1.42 -13.69
N ASN A 121 23.03 -0.95 -14.21
CA ASN A 121 22.27 0.18 -13.66
C ASN A 121 20.77 -0.14 -13.59
N ASN A 122 19.98 0.80 -13.09
CA ASN A 122 18.54 0.66 -12.96
C ASN A 122 17.79 1.41 -14.07
N THR A 123 18.14 1.17 -15.33
CA THR A 123 17.47 1.85 -16.46
C THR A 123 16.25 1.12 -17.00
N CYS A 124 16.06 -0.15 -16.62
CA CYS A 124 14.83 -0.90 -16.89
C CYS A 124 13.70 -0.40 -15.98
N ARG A 125 12.43 -0.51 -16.40
CA ARG A 125 11.30 -0.09 -15.55
C ARG A 125 10.98 -1.11 -14.44
N TRP A 126 11.31 -2.38 -14.64
CA TRP A 126 11.12 -3.48 -13.69
C TRP A 126 12.29 -3.61 -12.74
N ASN A 127 13.15 -2.59 -12.68
CA ASN A 127 14.35 -2.57 -11.87
C ASN A 127 14.14 -2.53 -10.35
N ASN A 128 12.88 -2.55 -9.89
CA ASN A 128 12.44 -2.50 -8.49
C ASN A 128 11.04 -3.11 -8.39
N ASP A 129 10.81 -4.20 -9.10
CA ASP A 129 9.60 -4.97 -8.97
C ASP A 129 9.83 -6.24 -8.12
N ASN A 130 11.01 -6.38 -7.50
CA ASN A 130 11.44 -7.52 -6.70
C ASN A 130 11.62 -8.82 -7.51
N GLU A 131 11.69 -8.75 -8.84
CA GLU A 131 12.03 -9.87 -9.71
C GLU A 131 13.28 -9.56 -10.53
N CYS A 132 14.30 -10.42 -10.43
CA CYS A 132 15.43 -10.31 -11.34
C CYS A 132 14.95 -10.67 -12.75
N ASP A 133 14.97 -9.70 -13.65
CA ASP A 133 14.58 -9.75 -15.05
C ASP A 133 15.77 -9.78 -16.00
N ASP A 134 16.98 -9.57 -15.48
CA ASP A 134 18.19 -9.78 -16.26
C ASP A 134 18.48 -11.28 -16.47
N ILE A 135 18.39 -11.70 -17.73
CA ILE A 135 18.68 -13.07 -18.16
C ILE A 135 20.10 -13.55 -17.81
N LEU A 136 21.08 -12.65 -17.65
CA LEU A 136 22.45 -13.00 -17.26
C LEU A 136 22.54 -13.46 -15.80
N TYR A 137 21.60 -13.01 -14.98
CA TYR A 137 21.50 -13.32 -13.57
C TYR A 137 20.41 -14.36 -13.26
N GLY A 138 19.90 -15.02 -14.30
CA GLY A 138 18.90 -16.08 -14.19
C GLY A 138 17.45 -15.58 -14.25
N GLY A 139 17.27 -14.32 -14.61
CA GLY A 139 15.97 -13.65 -14.69
C GLY A 139 15.12 -13.99 -15.91
N THR A 140 13.92 -13.39 -15.94
CA THR A 140 12.89 -13.67 -16.96
C THR A 140 13.28 -13.21 -18.37
N GLY A 141 14.15 -12.21 -18.46
CA GLY A 141 14.52 -11.54 -19.70
C GLY A 141 13.57 -10.40 -20.09
N ALA A 142 12.74 -9.89 -19.18
CA ALA A 142 11.94 -8.69 -19.41
C ALA A 142 12.80 -7.41 -19.54
N CYS A 143 13.99 -7.41 -18.92
CA CYS A 143 14.96 -6.35 -19.01
C CYS A 143 16.14 -6.70 -19.91
N ASP A 144 16.71 -5.66 -20.55
CA ASP A 144 17.99 -5.79 -21.23
C ASP A 144 19.10 -6.11 -20.21
N PRO A 145 20.12 -6.89 -20.57
CA PRO A 145 21.21 -7.19 -19.65
C PRO A 145 21.88 -5.95 -19.07
N GLY A 146 22.02 -5.90 -17.75
CA GLY A 146 22.63 -4.83 -16.98
C GLY A 146 21.73 -3.62 -16.75
N THR A 147 20.41 -3.76 -16.89
CA THR A 147 19.45 -2.65 -16.71
C THR A 147 18.49 -2.85 -15.54
N ASP A 148 18.57 -4.00 -14.89
CA ASP A 148 17.80 -4.40 -13.71
C ASP A 148 18.76 -4.80 -12.58
N ALA A 149 19.56 -3.83 -12.14
CA ALA A 149 20.65 -4.11 -11.23
C ALA A 149 20.16 -4.38 -9.79
N THR A 150 19.09 -3.69 -9.36
CA THR A 150 18.58 -3.78 -7.97
C THR A 150 17.92 -5.12 -7.68
N ASP A 151 17.01 -5.60 -8.52
CA ASP A 151 16.32 -6.86 -8.23
C ASP A 151 17.22 -8.08 -8.43
N CYS A 152 18.20 -7.96 -9.32
CA CYS A 152 19.24 -8.96 -9.49
C CYS A 152 20.30 -8.97 -8.39
N LEU A 153 20.27 -8.07 -7.39
CA LEU A 153 21.21 -8.11 -6.24
C LEU A 153 21.16 -9.45 -5.50
N SER A 154 19.96 -9.97 -5.24
CA SER A 154 19.74 -11.21 -4.51
C SER A 154 20.31 -12.45 -5.21
N SER A 155 20.44 -12.38 -6.54
CA SER A 155 20.98 -13.45 -7.38
C SER A 155 22.50 -13.57 -7.31
N VAL A 156 23.17 -12.53 -6.78
CA VAL A 156 24.62 -12.45 -6.71
C VAL A 156 25.13 -13.11 -5.44
N SER A 157 26.06 -14.05 -5.60
CA SER A 157 26.70 -14.72 -4.47
C SER A 157 27.58 -13.73 -3.68
N THR A 158 27.15 -13.37 -2.47
CA THR A 158 27.94 -12.64 -1.44
C THR A 158 29.16 -13.44 -0.94
N SER A 159 29.31 -14.69 -1.41
CA SER A 159 30.34 -15.64 -0.99
C SER A 159 31.41 -15.91 -2.06
N ALA A 160 31.56 -15.01 -3.06
CA ALA A 160 32.70 -15.02 -3.95
C ALA A 160 34.00 -14.89 -3.13
N ALA A 161 34.62 -16.03 -2.84
CA ALA A 161 35.83 -16.11 -2.05
C ALA A 161 36.91 -15.21 -2.66
N ILE A 162 37.37 -14.24 -1.88
CA ILE A 162 38.59 -13.49 -2.19
C ILE A 162 39.71 -14.52 -2.28
N ASP A 163 40.27 -14.71 -3.48
CA ASP A 163 41.38 -15.63 -3.72
C ASP A 163 42.50 -15.33 -2.68
N PRO A 164 43.07 -16.35 -1.99
CA PRO A 164 43.94 -16.12 -0.85
C PRO A 164 45.13 -15.23 -1.23
N LEU A 165 45.44 -14.24 -0.39
CA LEU A 165 46.57 -13.32 -0.52
C LEU A 165 47.88 -14.09 -0.78
N VAL A 166 48.30 -14.20 -2.04
CA VAL A 166 49.62 -14.68 -2.40
C VAL A 166 50.56 -13.49 -2.40
N GLY A 167 51.12 -13.16 -1.23
CA GLY A 167 52.05 -12.05 -1.09
C GLY A 167 53.28 -12.19 -2.00
N GLY A 168 53.70 -11.08 -2.63
CA GLY A 168 54.98 -11.02 -3.33
C GLY A 168 55.09 -10.05 -4.50
N ASP A 169 53.99 -9.41 -4.91
CA ASP A 169 54.00 -8.39 -5.96
C ASP A 169 53.59 -7.03 -5.39
N ASN A 170 54.45 -6.03 -5.63
CA ASN A 170 54.42 -4.68 -5.04
C ASN A 170 54.84 -3.65 -6.10
N SER A 171 54.32 -3.84 -7.30
CA SER A 171 54.79 -3.23 -8.53
C SER A 171 54.03 -1.96 -8.93
N CYS A 172 52.87 -1.67 -8.33
CA CYS A 172 52.17 -0.42 -8.62
C CYS A 172 52.86 0.79 -7.96
N PRO A 173 52.57 2.02 -8.46
CA PRO A 173 53.20 3.24 -7.95
C PRO A 173 52.95 3.52 -6.47
N PHE A 174 51.84 3.02 -5.94
CA PHE A 174 51.40 3.25 -4.56
C PHE A 174 51.72 2.06 -3.62
N ALA A 175 52.23 0.94 -4.17
CA ALA A 175 52.40 -0.32 -3.45
C ALA A 175 53.31 -0.33 -2.20
N ASN A 176 53.95 0.77 -1.82
CA ASN A 176 54.96 0.77 -0.74
C ASN A 176 54.78 1.95 0.21
N ASP A 177 53.55 2.42 0.37
CA ASP A 177 53.22 3.50 1.29
C ASP A 177 52.60 3.02 2.62
N ASN A 178 52.49 1.70 2.80
CA ASN A 178 51.88 1.01 3.94
C ASN A 178 50.35 1.19 4.02
N GLU A 179 49.69 1.54 2.93
CA GLU A 179 48.25 1.47 2.77
C GLU A 179 47.91 0.34 1.79
N CYS A 180 46.74 -0.29 1.92
CA CYS A 180 46.29 -1.23 0.90
C CYS A 180 45.56 -0.43 -0.17
N ASP A 181 46.07 -0.44 -1.40
CA ASP A 181 45.55 0.35 -2.52
C ASP A 181 44.75 -0.46 -3.55
N GLU A 182 44.65 -1.77 -3.34
CA GLU A 182 43.85 -2.65 -4.18
C GLU A 182 42.38 -2.67 -3.72
N ALA A 183 41.47 -2.22 -4.58
CA ALA A 183 40.02 -2.17 -4.29
C ALA A 183 39.45 -3.52 -3.83
N ARG A 184 39.94 -4.63 -4.38
CA ARG A 184 39.51 -6.01 -4.02
C ARG A 184 39.80 -6.41 -2.57
N TYR A 185 40.64 -5.66 -1.86
CA TYR A 185 41.03 -5.88 -0.46
C TYR A 185 40.60 -4.71 0.44
N GLY A 186 39.70 -3.85 -0.04
CA GLY A 186 39.21 -2.67 0.69
C GLY A 186 40.09 -1.41 0.52
N GLY A 187 40.98 -1.40 -0.47
CA GLY A 187 41.81 -0.25 -0.80
C GLY A 187 41.14 0.78 -1.72
N GLN A 188 41.79 1.93 -1.92
CA GLN A 188 41.24 3.07 -2.69
C GLN A 188 41.26 2.88 -4.22
N GLY A 189 41.68 1.71 -4.72
CA GLY A 189 41.71 1.38 -6.15
C GLY A 189 42.84 2.05 -6.94
N PHE A 190 43.87 2.56 -6.26
CA PHE A 190 45.04 3.15 -6.93
C PHE A 190 45.98 2.12 -7.54
N CYS A 191 45.80 0.85 -7.20
CA CYS A 191 46.59 -0.27 -7.68
C CYS A 191 45.72 -1.35 -8.32
N ASP A 192 46.18 -1.84 -9.47
CA ASP A 192 45.56 -2.97 -10.15
C ASP A 192 45.66 -4.23 -9.27
N ALA A 193 44.70 -5.13 -9.43
CA ALA A 193 44.64 -6.37 -8.67
C ALA A 193 45.96 -7.18 -8.73
N GLY A 194 46.49 -7.55 -7.56
CA GLY A 194 47.72 -8.30 -7.38
C GLY A 194 49.00 -7.48 -7.47
N THR A 195 48.96 -6.15 -7.40
CA THR A 195 50.15 -5.28 -7.58
C THR A 195 50.58 -4.52 -6.32
N ASP A 196 49.84 -4.65 -5.22
CA ASP A 196 50.10 -4.10 -3.87
C ASP A 196 49.87 -5.17 -2.78
N THR A 197 50.24 -6.40 -3.09
CA THR A 197 49.93 -7.55 -2.22
C THR A 197 50.71 -7.57 -0.91
N ASN A 198 51.77 -6.77 -0.74
CA ASN A 198 52.52 -6.74 0.52
C ASN A 198 51.87 -5.84 1.56
N ASP A 199 51.41 -4.65 1.16
CA ASP A 199 50.79 -3.72 2.10
C ASP A 199 49.39 -4.26 2.46
N CYS A 200 48.66 -4.82 1.49
CA CYS A 200 47.40 -5.55 1.75
C CYS A 200 47.59 -6.84 2.59
N ALA A 201 48.72 -7.55 2.50
CA ALA A 201 48.99 -8.73 3.34
C ALA A 201 49.46 -8.38 4.76
N ALA A 202 49.95 -7.16 4.99
CA ALA A 202 50.36 -6.68 6.31
C ALA A 202 49.17 -6.36 7.23
N PHE A 203 47.97 -6.14 6.66
CA PHE A 203 46.70 -5.88 7.35
C PHE A 203 46.01 -7.14 7.93
N GLY A 204 46.76 -8.20 8.25
CA GLY A 204 46.23 -9.53 8.57
C GLY A 204 45.32 -9.63 9.81
N ASP A 205 44.02 -9.45 9.62
CA ASP A 205 42.92 -10.13 10.34
C ASP A 205 41.61 -10.02 9.52
N LEU A 206 41.32 -11.03 8.69
CA LEU A 206 40.09 -11.14 7.91
C LEU A 206 39.06 -11.98 8.70
N THR A 207 38.62 -11.46 9.84
CA THR A 207 37.36 -11.89 10.47
C THR A 207 36.35 -10.74 10.35
N LEU A 208 35.43 -10.90 9.41
CA LEU A 208 34.15 -10.17 9.26
C LEU A 208 34.17 -8.68 9.61
N THR A 209 34.55 -7.85 8.64
CA THR A 209 33.97 -6.52 8.40
C THR A 209 34.38 -6.08 6.99
N PRO A 210 33.67 -6.52 5.94
CA PRO A 210 33.81 -5.87 4.64
C PRO A 210 33.11 -4.52 4.73
N ILE A 211 33.80 -3.46 4.31
CA ILE A 211 33.32 -2.07 4.21
C ILE A 211 33.30 -1.36 5.56
N GLY A 212 34.07 -0.29 5.70
CA GLY A 212 34.02 0.57 6.87
C GLY A 212 34.65 1.90 6.50
N ASN A 213 33.88 2.97 6.69
CA ASN A 213 34.23 4.38 6.48
C ASN A 213 34.04 4.99 5.08
N VAL A 214 33.16 4.46 4.21
CA VAL A 214 32.67 5.28 3.08
C VAL A 214 31.27 5.74 3.41
N GLY A 215 31.19 6.85 4.12
CA GLY A 215 29.92 7.44 4.53
C GLY A 215 29.99 8.01 5.93
N ASP A 216 30.58 7.28 6.89
CA ASP A 216 30.63 7.61 8.33
C ASP A 216 31.30 8.95 8.67
N THR A 217 30.61 10.04 8.41
CA THR A 217 31.13 11.41 8.40
C THR A 217 30.35 12.34 9.31
N CYS A 218 29.15 11.93 9.74
CA CYS A 218 28.42 12.63 10.79
C CYS A 218 28.98 12.30 12.18
N GLU A 219 28.55 13.07 13.19
CA GLU A 219 29.02 12.93 14.57
C GLU A 219 28.61 11.58 15.21
N TYR A 220 27.52 11.00 14.72
CA TYR A 220 26.87 9.84 15.32
C TYR A 220 27.11 8.51 14.59
N ALA A 221 27.82 8.53 13.45
CA ALA A 221 27.96 7.40 12.53
C ALA A 221 28.61 6.06 13.01
N ASN A 222 28.91 5.93 14.30
CA ASN A 222 29.59 4.79 14.90
C ASN A 222 29.15 4.58 16.37
N ASP A 223 27.91 4.92 16.71
CA ASP A 223 27.35 4.73 18.04
C ASP A 223 26.39 3.52 18.15
N SER A 224 26.31 2.73 17.09
CA SER A 224 25.47 1.52 16.96
C SER A 224 23.98 1.78 16.84
N GLU A 225 23.57 3.04 16.64
CA GLU A 225 22.23 3.45 16.23
C GLU A 225 22.29 3.85 14.75
N CYS A 226 21.28 3.49 13.96
CA CYS A 226 21.14 4.10 12.64
C CYS A 226 20.60 5.52 12.80
N ASP A 227 21.35 6.53 12.37
CA ASP A 227 20.98 7.94 12.50
C ASP A 227 20.46 8.58 11.22
N GLU A 228 20.46 7.84 10.11
CA GLU A 228 19.88 8.28 8.85
C GLU A 228 18.36 8.06 8.86
N ALA A 229 17.60 9.15 8.72
CA ALA A 229 16.14 9.10 8.75
C ALA A 229 15.54 8.20 7.65
N ARG A 230 16.23 8.05 6.50
CA ARG A 230 15.80 7.21 5.37
C ARG A 230 15.73 5.71 5.67
N TYR A 231 16.26 5.26 6.80
CA TYR A 231 16.22 3.86 7.26
C TYR A 231 15.51 3.72 8.60
N GLY A 232 14.67 4.69 8.97
CA GLY A 232 13.97 4.69 10.25
C GLY A 232 14.79 5.15 11.44
N GLY A 233 15.96 5.73 11.18
CA GLY A 233 16.90 6.22 12.20
C GLY A 233 16.51 7.55 12.84
N GLY A 234 17.22 7.94 13.90
CA GLY A 234 16.93 9.14 14.72
C GLY A 234 17.05 10.50 13.98
N GLY A 235 17.48 10.51 12.72
CA GLY A 235 17.57 11.71 11.87
C GLY A 235 18.68 12.67 12.28
N TYR A 236 19.68 12.18 13.01
CA TYR A 236 20.83 12.98 13.45
C TYR A 236 21.93 13.07 12.38
N CYS A 237 21.85 12.26 11.34
CA CYS A 237 22.80 12.20 10.23
C CYS A 237 22.11 12.47 8.88
N GLU A 238 22.85 13.14 7.98
CA GLU A 238 22.41 13.30 6.58
C GLU A 238 22.55 11.97 5.83
N ASP A 239 21.80 11.76 4.75
CA ASP A 239 21.85 10.51 3.98
C ASP A 239 23.26 10.16 3.51
N GLY A 240 23.63 8.89 3.68
CA GLY A 240 24.95 8.35 3.38
C GLY A 240 26.05 8.85 4.30
N THR A 241 25.72 9.45 5.46
CA THR A 241 26.70 9.94 6.44
C THR A 241 26.90 9.05 7.66
N ASP A 242 26.09 7.99 7.81
CA ASP A 242 26.12 6.95 8.84
C ASP A 242 25.89 5.55 8.22
N THR A 243 26.81 5.18 7.34
CA THR A 243 26.69 3.96 6.53
C THR A 243 27.02 2.68 7.28
N SER A 244 27.77 2.76 8.37
CA SER A 244 28.19 1.59 9.13
C SER A 244 27.08 1.08 10.04
N ASP A 245 26.40 1.97 10.75
CA ASP A 245 25.36 1.59 11.70
C ASP A 245 24.01 1.37 10.98
N CYS A 246 23.71 2.12 9.91
CA CYS A 246 22.53 1.87 9.08
C CYS A 246 22.64 0.68 8.12
N ARG A 247 23.76 -0.05 8.09
CA ARG A 247 24.04 -1.05 7.05
C ARG A 247 23.01 -2.16 6.95
N GLN A 248 22.56 -2.70 8.08
CA GLN A 248 21.67 -3.86 8.08
C GLN A 248 20.27 -3.47 7.64
N LEU A 249 19.78 -2.34 8.17
CA LEU A 249 18.53 -1.71 7.75
C LEU A 249 18.56 -1.31 6.27
N ALA A 250 19.68 -0.72 5.81
CA ALA A 250 19.89 -0.41 4.40
C ALA A 250 19.83 -1.63 3.48
N ALA A 251 20.21 -2.80 3.98
CA ALA A 251 20.14 -4.06 3.26
C ALA A 251 18.76 -4.76 3.36
N GLY A 252 17.80 -4.18 4.09
CA GLY A 252 16.50 -4.81 4.40
C GLY A 252 16.66 -6.09 5.21
N LEU A 253 17.70 -6.16 6.05
CA LEU A 253 17.98 -7.32 6.90
C LEU A 253 17.56 -6.99 8.33
N ASP A 254 16.56 -7.72 8.82
CA ASP A 254 16.21 -7.86 10.22
C ASP A 254 16.51 -9.32 10.62
N ASP A 255 17.71 -9.57 11.16
CA ASP A 255 18.19 -10.91 11.49
C ASP A 255 18.77 -11.02 12.91
N ASP A 256 19.21 -12.22 13.28
CA ASP A 256 19.80 -12.52 14.60
C ASP A 256 21.35 -12.50 14.57
N SER A 257 21.95 -11.70 13.69
CA SER A 257 23.41 -11.68 13.49
C SER A 257 24.18 -11.18 14.71
N CYS A 258 23.52 -10.46 15.63
CA CYS A 258 24.11 -10.02 16.88
C CYS A 258 24.43 -11.19 17.82
N GLN A 259 25.50 -11.08 18.61
CA GLN A 259 25.85 -12.14 19.56
C GLN A 259 24.91 -12.21 20.78
N TRP A 260 24.15 -11.15 21.01
CA TRP A 260 23.15 -11.06 22.07
C TRP A 260 21.74 -11.41 21.60
N SER A 261 21.59 -11.78 20.33
CA SER A 261 20.30 -12.24 19.83
C SER A 261 19.82 -13.51 20.53
N ASN A 262 18.50 -13.62 20.68
CA ASN A 262 17.80 -14.72 21.34
C ASN A 262 18.16 -14.92 22.84
N ASP A 263 18.57 -13.88 23.54
CA ASP A 263 18.81 -13.88 24.97
C ASP A 263 17.59 -13.45 25.81
N GLY A 264 16.54 -12.96 25.16
CA GLY A 264 15.25 -12.58 25.74
C GLY A 264 15.12 -11.10 26.11
N GLU A 265 16.12 -10.28 25.83
CA GLU A 265 16.10 -8.82 25.94
C GLU A 265 16.34 -8.20 24.56
N CYS A 266 15.56 -7.18 24.19
CA CYS A 266 15.87 -6.41 22.99
C CYS A 266 17.10 -5.54 23.24
N ASP A 267 18.14 -5.75 22.44
CA ASP A 267 19.46 -5.14 22.59
C ASP A 267 19.78 -4.06 21.53
N GLU A 268 18.82 -3.72 20.67
CA GLU A 268 18.89 -2.63 19.68
C GLU A 268 18.41 -1.29 20.23
N LEU A 269 19.07 -0.19 19.89
CA LEU A 269 18.71 1.15 20.39
C LEU A 269 17.41 1.67 19.78
N ARG A 270 17.13 1.37 18.51
CA ARG A 270 15.90 1.77 17.80
C ARG A 270 14.61 1.41 18.54
N TYR A 271 14.59 0.27 19.23
CA TYR A 271 13.43 -0.19 20.01
C TYR A 271 13.52 0.15 21.52
N GLY A 272 14.47 1.01 21.90
CA GLY A 272 14.74 1.34 23.31
C GLY A 272 15.42 0.20 24.07
N GLY A 273 16.18 -0.66 23.38
CA GLY A 273 17.01 -1.70 23.95
C GLY A 273 18.28 -1.15 24.62
N GLY A 274 19.18 -2.05 25.03
CA GLY A 274 20.39 -1.64 25.76
C GLY A 274 21.54 -1.10 24.89
N GLY A 275 21.45 -1.25 23.56
CA GLY A 275 22.46 -0.84 22.58
C GLY A 275 23.69 -1.75 22.53
N GLN A 276 23.51 -3.05 22.74
CA GLN A 276 24.55 -4.05 22.54
C GLN A 276 24.59 -4.55 21.09
N CYS A 277 23.49 -4.38 20.37
CA CYS A 277 23.31 -4.76 18.98
C CYS A 277 23.14 -3.51 18.12
N ILE A 278 23.66 -3.57 16.89
CA ILE A 278 23.37 -2.55 15.87
C ILE A 278 21.93 -2.78 15.40
N ASP A 279 21.22 -1.73 15.03
CA ASP A 279 19.84 -1.85 14.57
C ASP A 279 19.72 -2.85 13.38
N GLY A 280 18.72 -3.74 13.45
CA GLY A 280 18.47 -4.86 12.53
C GLY A 280 19.15 -6.18 12.87
N SER A 281 19.91 -6.27 13.97
CA SER A 281 20.75 -7.46 14.30
C SER A 281 20.27 -8.34 15.46
N ASP A 282 19.21 -7.95 16.17
CA ASP A 282 18.57 -8.67 17.28
C ASP A 282 17.05 -8.83 17.04
N ALA A 283 16.72 -9.23 15.81
CA ALA A 283 15.34 -9.30 15.32
C ALA A 283 14.43 -10.12 16.24
N THR A 284 14.86 -11.30 16.70
CA THR A 284 13.98 -12.21 17.45
C THR A 284 13.59 -11.68 18.82
N ASP A 285 14.51 -11.06 19.56
CA ASP A 285 14.14 -10.50 20.86
C ASP A 285 13.46 -9.15 20.71
N CYS A 286 13.84 -8.34 19.72
CA CYS A 286 13.19 -7.06 19.46
C CYS A 286 11.79 -7.19 18.81
N ASP A 287 11.46 -8.34 18.20
CA ASP A 287 10.14 -8.74 17.69
C ASP A 287 8.99 -8.41 18.66
N MET A 288 9.21 -8.64 19.96
CA MET A 288 8.17 -8.50 20.97
C MET A 288 8.11 -7.12 21.65
N TYR A 289 9.03 -6.19 21.36
CA TYR A 289 9.31 -5.10 22.31
C TYR A 289 8.60 -3.77 22.03
N GLY A 290 8.34 -3.37 20.79
CA GLY A 290 7.83 -2.02 20.45
C GLY A 290 6.58 -1.55 21.21
N THR A 291 5.71 -2.49 21.62
CA THR A 291 4.43 -2.21 22.28
C THR A 291 4.42 -2.52 23.80
N SER A 292 5.54 -2.96 24.37
CA SER A 292 5.61 -3.27 25.80
C SER A 292 5.65 -2.00 26.66
N PRO A 293 5.00 -1.96 27.85
CA PRO A 293 5.03 -0.77 28.72
C PRO A 293 6.44 -0.31 29.08
N GLU A 294 7.39 -1.25 29.23
CA GLU A 294 8.80 -0.93 29.49
C GLU A 294 9.49 -0.31 28.28
N ALA A 295 9.26 -0.81 27.06
CA ALA A 295 9.82 -0.24 25.84
C ALA A 295 9.20 1.12 25.54
N LEU A 296 7.87 1.26 25.61
CA LEU A 296 7.16 2.52 25.41
C LEU A 296 7.67 3.60 26.37
N ALA A 297 7.91 3.26 27.64
CA ALA A 297 8.51 4.18 28.61
C ALA A 297 9.95 4.59 28.24
N ARG A 298 10.73 3.72 27.61
CA ARG A 298 12.10 4.02 27.14
C ARG A 298 12.06 4.84 25.85
N LEU A 299 11.23 4.48 24.88
CA LEU A 299 10.98 5.22 23.65
C LEU A 299 10.48 6.65 23.96
N LEU A 300 9.57 6.82 24.92
CA LEU A 300 9.17 8.14 25.45
C LEU A 300 10.36 8.89 26.06
N SER A 301 11.31 8.18 26.67
CA SER A 301 12.52 8.78 27.24
C SER A 301 13.52 9.27 26.19
N LEU A 302 13.44 8.78 24.94
CA LEU A 302 14.26 9.27 23.83
C LEU A 302 13.72 10.60 23.26
N VAL A 303 12.41 10.86 23.36
CA VAL A 303 11.79 12.10 22.86
C VAL A 303 12.41 13.36 23.50
N PRO A 304 12.73 14.42 22.75
CA PRO A 304 13.23 15.68 23.30
C PRO A 304 12.37 16.22 24.46
N ALA A 305 13.02 16.75 25.51
CA ALA A 305 12.36 17.07 26.77
C ALA A 305 11.22 18.11 26.66
N ASP A 306 11.32 19.02 25.69
CA ASP A 306 10.29 20.01 25.37
C ASP A 306 9.07 19.41 24.67
N LEU A 307 9.26 18.45 23.77
CA LEU A 307 8.18 17.66 23.16
C LEU A 307 7.54 16.73 24.18
N ARG A 308 8.34 16.03 24.99
CA ARG A 308 7.85 15.17 26.08
C ARG A 308 6.96 15.92 27.09
N THR A 309 7.25 17.21 27.32
CA THR A 309 6.41 18.04 28.19
C THR A 309 5.06 18.38 27.56
N GLN A 310 4.99 18.45 26.22
CA GLN A 310 3.76 18.70 25.48
C GLN A 310 2.91 17.43 25.35
N LEU A 311 3.55 16.28 25.11
CA LEU A 311 2.91 14.96 25.10
C LEU A 311 2.19 14.64 26.41
N GLY A 312 2.75 15.05 27.56
CA GLY A 312 2.06 14.94 28.84
C GLY A 312 2.07 13.52 29.42
N ASP A 313 0.90 12.93 29.64
CA ASP A 313 0.72 11.60 30.24
C ASP A 313 -0.40 10.79 29.55
N ASP A 314 -0.60 9.54 29.97
CA ASP A 314 -1.61 8.61 29.41
C ASP A 314 -2.86 8.56 30.30
N SER A 315 -3.43 9.73 30.59
CA SER A 315 -4.62 9.83 31.44
C SER A 315 -5.95 9.67 30.69
N CYS A 316 -5.91 9.69 29.35
CA CYS A 316 -7.06 9.39 28.50
C CYS A 316 -7.41 7.90 28.52
N GLN A 317 -8.63 7.55 28.09
CA GLN A 317 -9.04 6.14 28.00
C GLN A 317 -8.53 5.44 26.73
N TYR A 318 -8.16 6.22 25.72
CA TYR A 318 -7.70 5.75 24.41
C TYR A 318 -6.18 5.84 24.27
N SER A 319 -5.44 6.25 25.31
CA SER A 319 -4.01 6.56 25.21
C SER A 319 -3.05 5.37 25.02
N ASN A 320 -3.57 4.19 24.71
CA ASN A 320 -2.81 2.95 24.46
C ASN A 320 -3.62 2.03 23.52
N ASP A 321 -4.38 2.61 22.58
CA ASP A 321 -5.10 1.84 21.57
C ASP A 321 -4.37 1.81 20.22
N GLY A 322 -3.23 2.49 20.12
CA GLY A 322 -2.37 2.52 18.94
C GLY A 322 -2.63 3.74 18.04
N GLU A 323 -3.73 4.48 18.25
CA GLU A 323 -4.03 5.70 17.53
C GLU A 323 -3.57 6.94 18.30
N CYS A 324 -2.89 7.87 17.62
CA CYS A 324 -2.64 9.17 18.22
C CYS A 324 -3.94 9.98 18.27
N ASP A 325 -4.40 10.30 19.48
CA ASP A 325 -5.66 10.97 19.79
C ASP A 325 -5.48 12.40 20.32
N ASP A 326 -4.27 12.96 20.21
CA ASP A 326 -3.97 14.35 20.51
C ASP A 326 -3.81 15.19 19.23
N VAL A 327 -4.79 16.06 19.01
CA VAL A 327 -4.81 17.04 17.91
C VAL A 327 -3.56 17.92 17.79
N ASN A 328 -2.77 18.12 18.87
CA ASN A 328 -1.52 18.88 18.79
C ASN A 328 -0.45 18.19 17.95
N PHE A 329 -0.50 16.87 17.86
CA PHE A 329 0.46 16.04 17.13
C PHE A 329 -0.15 15.45 15.85
N GLY A 330 -1.23 16.07 15.35
CA GLY A 330 -1.94 15.58 14.16
C GLY A 330 -2.82 14.36 14.44
N GLY A 331 -3.09 14.07 15.71
CA GLY A 331 -3.99 13.02 16.17
C GLY A 331 -5.47 13.34 16.00
N THR A 332 -6.33 12.37 16.34
CA THR A 332 -7.78 12.57 16.41
C THR A 332 -8.18 13.48 17.58
N ILE A 333 -9.48 13.67 17.83
CA ILE A 333 -10.02 14.50 18.92
C ILE A 333 -10.50 13.69 20.14
N TYR A 334 -10.25 12.39 20.19
CA TYR A 334 -10.79 11.53 21.25
C TYR A 334 -10.16 11.77 22.63
N CYS A 335 -8.95 12.33 22.66
CA CYS A 335 -8.27 12.71 23.90
C CYS A 335 -8.11 14.22 24.06
N ASP A 336 -8.13 14.68 25.32
CA ASP A 336 -7.75 16.05 25.63
C ASP A 336 -6.25 16.21 25.34
N THR A 337 -5.82 17.41 24.91
CA THR A 337 -4.41 17.69 24.62
C THR A 337 -3.49 17.32 25.78
N GLY A 338 -2.44 16.55 25.52
CA GLY A 338 -1.42 16.08 26.44
C GLY A 338 -1.86 14.92 27.35
N THR A 339 -2.88 14.16 26.93
CA THR A 339 -3.42 13.02 27.69
C THR A 339 -3.30 11.67 26.96
N ASP A 340 -2.61 11.67 25.82
CA ASP A 340 -2.27 10.51 25.02
C ASP A 340 -0.80 10.60 24.58
N ALA A 341 0.11 10.32 25.52
CA ALA A 341 1.54 10.53 25.29
C ALA A 341 2.18 9.36 24.55
N THR A 342 1.74 8.14 24.86
CA THR A 342 2.31 6.90 24.32
C THR A 342 2.04 6.77 22.82
N ASP A 343 0.79 6.92 22.38
CA ASP A 343 0.43 6.68 20.97
C ASP A 343 0.79 7.88 20.07
N CYS A 344 0.80 9.11 20.62
CA CYS A 344 1.27 10.30 19.89
C CYS A 344 2.79 10.52 19.90
N ARG A 345 3.56 9.64 20.55
CA ARG A 345 5.01 9.84 20.73
C ARG A 345 5.75 9.96 19.39
N ALA A 346 5.54 9.00 18.50
CA ALA A 346 6.24 8.95 17.21
C ALA A 346 5.81 10.12 16.32
N MET A 347 4.50 10.38 16.27
CA MET A 347 3.93 11.58 15.64
C MET A 347 4.56 12.89 16.13
N ALA A 348 4.85 13.02 17.43
CA ALA A 348 5.45 14.23 18.00
C ALA A 348 6.88 14.51 17.53
N ILE A 349 7.64 13.48 17.13
CA ILE A 349 8.99 13.63 16.58
C ILE A 349 9.02 13.67 15.04
N GLY A 350 7.85 13.60 14.39
CA GLY A 350 7.73 13.61 12.93
C GLY A 350 7.60 12.22 12.30
N GLY A 351 7.44 11.19 13.13
CA GLY A 351 7.42 9.79 12.74
C GLY A 351 8.80 9.13 12.80
N GLU A 352 8.81 7.80 12.83
CA GLU A 352 9.99 6.92 12.86
C GLU A 352 9.54 5.48 12.53
N ASP A 353 10.47 4.52 12.46
CA ASP A 353 10.15 3.13 12.15
C ASP A 353 10.33 2.20 13.35
N SER A 354 9.86 2.58 14.55
CA SER A 354 9.98 1.70 15.72
C SER A 354 9.00 0.52 15.71
N CYS A 355 8.12 0.44 14.74
CA CYS A 355 7.32 -0.75 14.49
C CYS A 355 8.12 -1.81 13.74
N ARG A 356 7.90 -3.08 14.08
CA ARG A 356 8.56 -4.20 13.39
C ARG A 356 8.23 -4.25 11.90
N TRP A 357 6.97 -3.98 11.56
CA TRP A 357 6.51 -4.09 10.18
C TRP A 357 6.86 -2.86 9.34
N ALA A 358 7.52 -1.85 9.92
CA ALA A 358 7.80 -0.59 9.25
C ALA A 358 8.69 -0.64 7.99
N ASN A 359 9.17 -1.82 7.59
CA ASN A 359 10.06 -2.04 6.45
C ASN A 359 9.73 -3.35 5.72
N ASP A 360 8.48 -3.81 5.77
CA ASP A 360 8.03 -5.02 5.07
C ASP A 360 7.32 -4.72 3.74
N ASN A 361 7.38 -3.46 3.30
CA ASN A 361 6.74 -2.89 2.10
C ASN A 361 5.21 -2.78 2.22
N GLU A 362 4.67 -2.78 3.43
CA GLU A 362 3.26 -2.58 3.71
C GLU A 362 3.06 -1.46 4.72
N CYS A 363 2.07 -0.58 4.48
CA CYS A 363 1.70 0.39 5.50
C CYS A 363 0.89 -0.30 6.58
N ASP A 364 1.35 -0.22 7.83
CA ASP A 364 0.76 -0.88 8.98
C ASP A 364 0.17 0.08 10.02
N GLU A 365 0.20 1.38 9.76
CA GLU A 365 -0.33 2.38 10.67
C GLU A 365 -1.87 2.45 10.69
N PRO A 366 -2.47 2.86 11.82
CA PRO A 366 -3.90 2.77 11.99
C PRO A 366 -4.65 3.73 11.05
N GLY A 367 -5.72 3.23 10.45
CA GLY A 367 -6.62 3.98 9.57
C GLY A 367 -6.05 4.30 8.17
N ILE A 368 -4.78 4.00 7.92
CA ILE A 368 -4.13 4.14 6.61
C ILE A 368 -3.47 2.84 6.13
N GLY A 369 -3.40 1.83 6.98
CA GLY A 369 -2.73 0.55 6.77
C GLY A 369 -3.46 -0.61 7.46
N THR A 370 -2.71 -1.65 7.84
CA THR A 370 -3.20 -2.89 8.49
C THR A 370 -3.58 -2.75 9.96
N ASP A 371 -3.32 -1.59 10.56
CA ASP A 371 -3.42 -1.34 11.99
C ASP A 371 -2.49 -2.22 12.87
N ASN A 372 -1.44 -2.84 12.31
CA ASN A 372 -0.45 -3.61 13.08
C ASN A 372 0.54 -2.71 13.86
N CYS A 373 0.72 -1.48 13.44
CA CYS A 373 1.64 -0.50 14.02
C CYS A 373 0.89 0.61 14.78
N THR A 374 1.61 1.36 15.61
CA THR A 374 1.10 2.57 16.27
C THR A 374 1.25 3.77 15.33
N SER A 375 0.39 4.78 15.46
CA SER A 375 0.47 6.02 14.68
C SER A 375 1.89 6.61 14.63
N GLY A 376 2.41 6.82 13.43
CA GLY A 376 3.73 7.39 13.16
C GLY A 376 4.91 6.45 13.38
N THR A 377 4.70 5.14 13.62
CA THR A 377 5.78 4.16 13.88
C THR A 377 6.17 3.30 12.69
N ASP A 378 5.54 3.53 11.54
CA ASP A 378 5.89 2.93 10.26
C ASP A 378 5.90 4.05 9.20
N VAL A 379 6.98 4.83 9.18
CA VAL A 379 7.12 5.93 8.24
C VAL A 379 7.59 5.45 6.89
N THR A 380 8.51 4.49 6.84
CA THR A 380 9.09 4.03 5.58
C THR A 380 8.02 3.46 4.65
N ASP A 381 7.13 2.59 5.13
CA ASP A 381 6.12 1.99 4.26
C ASP A 381 4.84 2.84 4.16
N CYS A 382 4.47 3.59 5.22
CA CYS A 382 3.35 4.53 5.13
C CYS A 382 3.68 5.88 4.49
N ALA A 383 4.92 6.17 4.07
CA ALA A 383 5.31 7.49 3.56
C ALA A 383 4.36 8.01 2.46
N ALA A 384 3.98 7.14 1.52
CA ALA A 384 3.10 7.48 0.39
C ALA A 384 1.65 7.78 0.81
N VAL A 385 1.25 7.39 2.01
CA VAL A 385 -0.15 7.45 2.49
C VAL A 385 -0.31 8.24 3.78
N ALA A 386 0.79 8.66 4.40
CA ALA A 386 0.84 9.41 5.67
C ALA A 386 0.00 10.70 5.65
N TYR A 387 -0.23 11.28 4.47
CA TYR A 387 -1.08 12.47 4.32
C TYR A 387 -2.58 12.20 4.57
N LEU A 388 -3.00 10.93 4.55
CA LEU A 388 -4.35 10.47 4.87
C LEU A 388 -4.53 10.13 6.35
N ARG A 389 -3.46 10.19 7.16
CA ARG A 389 -3.51 9.87 8.58
C ARG A 389 -4.55 10.75 9.30
N ASN A 390 -5.42 10.11 10.09
CA ASN A 390 -6.51 10.76 10.84
C ASN A 390 -7.47 11.57 9.97
N ARG A 391 -7.50 11.28 8.66
CA ARG A 391 -8.40 11.89 7.71
C ARG A 391 -9.56 10.96 7.41
N THR A 392 -10.74 11.52 7.31
CA THR A 392 -11.98 10.81 7.05
C THR A 392 -12.83 11.58 6.03
N ASP A 393 -13.90 10.95 5.58
CA ASP A 393 -14.99 11.50 4.78
C ASP A 393 -16.32 11.51 5.55
N THR A 394 -16.24 11.71 6.86
CA THR A 394 -17.40 11.75 7.79
C THR A 394 -18.30 12.97 7.59
N CYS A 395 -17.83 14.01 6.89
CA CYS A 395 -18.64 15.18 6.58
C CYS A 395 -19.68 14.88 5.49
N ASN A 396 -20.88 15.45 5.61
CA ASN A 396 -21.97 15.21 4.65
C ASN A 396 -21.75 15.78 3.26
N THR A 397 -20.77 16.67 3.14
CA THR A 397 -20.39 17.28 1.88
C THR A 397 -19.08 16.71 1.36
N ALA A 398 -18.53 15.65 1.99
CA ALA A 398 -17.23 15.07 1.65
C ALA A 398 -17.08 14.58 0.19
N PHE A 399 -18.19 14.52 -0.56
CA PHE A 399 -18.23 14.04 -1.94
C PHE A 399 -19.00 14.97 -2.89
N ASP A 400 -19.19 16.25 -2.55
CA ASP A 400 -19.90 17.24 -3.37
C ASP A 400 -19.00 18.03 -4.35
N GLY A 401 -17.69 17.80 -4.28
CA GLY A 401 -16.66 18.40 -5.09
C GLY A 401 -16.14 19.74 -4.56
N ILE A 402 -16.45 20.09 -3.31
CA ILE A 402 -16.05 21.34 -2.67
C ILE A 402 -15.45 21.05 -1.29
N CYS A 403 -14.17 21.35 -1.12
CA CYS A 403 -13.57 21.36 0.22
C CYS A 403 -14.27 22.37 1.15
N ASN A 404 -14.81 21.86 2.25
CA ASN A 404 -15.63 22.55 3.25
C ASN A 404 -14.95 22.60 4.63
N GLU A 405 -13.73 22.09 4.78
CA GLU A 405 -12.95 22.19 6.02
C GLU A 405 -12.54 23.63 6.32
N ALA A 406 -12.36 23.98 7.60
CA ALA A 406 -12.04 25.35 8.01
C ALA A 406 -10.67 25.88 7.54
N SER A 407 -9.73 24.99 7.20
CA SER A 407 -8.37 25.31 6.76
C SER A 407 -8.32 25.87 5.34
N VAL A 408 -9.17 25.36 4.45
CA VAL A 408 -9.16 25.64 3.01
C VAL A 408 -10.52 26.13 2.49
N GLY A 409 -11.61 25.64 3.07
CA GLY A 409 -13.00 25.83 2.66
C GLY A 409 -13.79 26.88 3.44
N ASP A 410 -15.12 26.71 3.49
CA ASP A 410 -16.05 27.61 4.18
C ASP A 410 -16.28 27.27 5.67
N GLY A 411 -15.68 26.17 6.15
CA GLY A 411 -15.70 25.73 7.54
C GLY A 411 -17.01 25.11 7.98
N THR A 412 -17.79 24.52 7.06
CA THR A 412 -18.97 23.73 7.42
C THR A 412 -18.63 22.31 7.85
N CYS A 413 -17.46 21.79 7.46
CA CYS A 413 -16.92 20.51 7.93
C CYS A 413 -15.91 20.71 9.06
N GLU A 414 -15.82 19.71 9.93
CA GLU A 414 -14.73 19.62 10.90
C GLU A 414 -13.40 19.42 10.17
N ALA A 415 -12.27 19.75 10.81
CA ALA A 415 -10.97 19.52 10.18
C ALA A 415 -10.78 18.02 9.89
N PHE A 416 -10.18 17.68 8.75
CA PHE A 416 -9.90 16.29 8.35
C PHE A 416 -11.13 15.39 8.13
N SER A 417 -12.31 15.97 7.91
CA SER A 417 -13.56 15.20 7.72
C SER A 417 -14.11 15.23 6.29
N ASP A 418 -13.42 15.91 5.38
CA ASP A 418 -13.83 16.10 3.99
C ASP A 418 -12.61 15.90 3.07
N THR A 419 -12.12 14.67 3.05
CA THR A 419 -10.83 14.32 2.45
C THR A 419 -10.93 14.12 0.95
N ALA A 420 -11.97 13.45 0.49
CA ALA A 420 -12.23 13.22 -0.93
C ALA A 420 -12.36 14.51 -1.73
N ASP A 421 -12.88 15.62 -1.15
CA ASP A 421 -12.93 16.91 -1.85
C ASP A 421 -11.79 17.88 -1.48
N CYS A 422 -11.16 17.77 -0.30
CA CYS A 422 -10.02 18.64 0.06
C CYS A 422 -8.66 18.17 -0.48
N LEU A 423 -8.40 16.86 -0.48
CA LEU A 423 -7.15 16.29 -0.99
C LEU A 423 -7.32 15.61 -2.35
N GLY A 424 -8.57 15.41 -2.76
CA GLY A 424 -8.90 14.66 -3.96
C GLY A 424 -9.15 13.20 -3.67
N ARG A 425 -9.50 12.47 -4.73
CA ARG A 425 -9.99 11.10 -4.65
C ARG A 425 -8.96 10.06 -5.05
N SER A 426 -7.78 10.46 -5.52
CA SER A 426 -6.71 9.52 -5.81
C SER A 426 -6.23 8.86 -4.51
N ARG A 427 -5.94 7.57 -4.59
CA ARG A 427 -5.58 6.74 -3.44
C ARG A 427 -4.42 5.84 -3.87
N PRO A 428 -3.24 5.91 -3.23
CA PRO A 428 -2.11 5.06 -3.56
C PRO A 428 -2.48 3.58 -3.54
N ALA A 429 -1.90 2.79 -4.44
CA ALA A 429 -2.15 1.34 -4.53
C ALA A 429 -1.71 0.56 -3.28
N GLY A 430 -0.89 1.16 -2.40
CA GLY A 430 -0.46 0.59 -1.13
C GLY A 430 -1.40 0.84 0.06
N LEU A 431 -2.50 1.58 -0.11
CA LEU A 431 -3.55 1.67 0.91
C LEU A 431 -4.35 0.38 0.99
N GLU A 432 -4.50 -0.19 2.18
CA GLU A 432 -5.47 -1.26 2.47
C GLU A 432 -6.93 -0.85 2.18
N ASN A 433 -7.20 0.45 2.07
CA ASN A 433 -8.50 0.94 1.60
C ASN A 433 -8.53 0.87 0.05
N HIS A 434 -9.03 -0.26 -0.47
CA HIS A 434 -8.91 -0.66 -1.86
C HIS A 434 -9.89 0.05 -2.79
N PHE A 435 -9.56 1.30 -3.07
CA PHE A 435 -10.25 2.16 -4.01
C PHE A 435 -9.79 2.00 -5.47
N PHE A 436 -9.09 0.91 -5.83
CA PHE A 436 -8.56 0.69 -7.20
C PHE A 436 -7.84 1.93 -7.79
N GLY A 437 -7.07 2.64 -6.96
CA GLY A 437 -6.36 3.87 -7.33
C GLY A 437 -7.17 5.17 -7.15
N ARG A 438 -8.49 5.09 -6.93
CA ARG A 438 -9.38 6.24 -6.76
C ARG A 438 -10.66 5.93 -6.00
N ASP A 439 -10.97 6.70 -4.96
CA ASP A 439 -12.27 6.62 -4.27
C ASP A 439 -13.41 7.15 -5.16
N ASP A 440 -14.11 6.22 -5.81
CA ASP A 440 -15.27 6.42 -6.66
C ASP A 440 -16.58 6.43 -5.88
N ARG A 441 -16.54 6.28 -4.55
CA ARG A 441 -17.74 6.32 -3.71
C ARG A 441 -18.35 7.73 -3.71
N PHE A 442 -19.62 7.75 -3.32
CA PHE A 442 -20.37 8.97 -3.09
C PHE A 442 -21.41 8.74 -1.98
N LEU A 443 -21.80 9.80 -1.28
CA LEU A 443 -22.86 9.70 -0.29
C LEU A 443 -24.22 9.54 -0.97
N VAL A 444 -24.96 8.50 -0.57
CA VAL A 444 -26.31 8.26 -1.09
C VAL A 444 -27.36 8.96 -0.23
N ASP A 445 -28.51 9.30 -0.83
CA ASP A 445 -29.69 9.64 -0.05
C ASP A 445 -30.28 8.37 0.57
N ALA A 446 -29.86 8.08 1.79
CA ALA A 446 -30.29 6.92 2.58
C ALA A 446 -31.82 6.86 2.81
N THR A 447 -32.57 7.93 2.50
CA THR A 447 -34.04 7.94 2.58
C THR A 447 -34.76 7.35 1.37
N GLN A 448 -34.05 7.12 0.27
CA GLN A 448 -34.62 6.61 -0.97
C GLN A 448 -34.43 5.10 -1.13
N SER A 449 -35.31 4.48 -1.92
CA SER A 449 -35.07 3.10 -2.38
C SER A 449 -33.96 3.09 -3.43
N PRO A 450 -33.03 2.13 -3.42
CA PRO A 450 -32.95 0.95 -2.53
C PRO A 450 -32.28 1.20 -1.17
N TRP A 451 -31.57 2.31 -1.01
CA TRP A 451 -30.67 2.64 0.10
C TRP A 451 -31.30 2.58 1.49
N ARG A 452 -32.57 2.98 1.62
CA ARG A 452 -33.32 2.97 2.89
C ARG A 452 -33.48 1.61 3.57
N SER A 453 -33.26 0.52 2.82
CA SER A 453 -33.29 -0.85 3.33
C SER A 453 -31.94 -1.28 3.90
N ILE A 454 -30.88 -0.51 3.67
CA ILE A 454 -29.51 -0.75 4.12
C ILE A 454 -29.30 0.00 5.44
N GLY A 455 -28.65 -0.61 6.41
CA GLY A 455 -28.44 -0.03 7.73
C GLY A 455 -27.13 -0.45 8.37
N SER A 456 -26.69 0.36 9.33
CA SER A 456 -25.56 0.04 10.20
C SER A 456 -26.01 -0.99 11.24
N LEU A 457 -25.16 -1.99 11.47
CA LEU A 457 -25.32 -3.08 12.42
C LEU A 457 -24.32 -2.88 13.57
N GLU A 458 -24.84 -2.45 14.71
CA GLU A 458 -24.06 -2.15 15.93
C GLU A 458 -23.61 -3.47 16.58
N LEU A 459 -22.30 -3.72 16.64
CA LEU A 459 -21.70 -4.91 17.27
C LEU A 459 -21.32 -4.61 18.73
N GLN A 460 -20.68 -5.57 19.42
CA GLN A 460 -20.11 -5.28 20.74
C GLN A 460 -18.91 -4.35 20.63
N GLU A 461 -18.11 -4.57 19.59
CA GLU A 461 -16.94 -3.78 19.19
C GLU A 461 -17.08 -3.54 17.68
N GLY A 462 -16.98 -2.27 17.26
CA GLY A 462 -17.15 -1.88 15.85
C GLY A 462 -18.59 -1.93 15.32
N SER A 463 -18.70 -1.87 14.00
CA SER A 463 -19.96 -1.94 13.26
C SER A 463 -19.78 -2.63 11.90
N CYS A 464 -20.83 -3.28 11.44
CA CYS A 464 -20.94 -3.79 10.07
C CYS A 464 -22.10 -3.12 9.33
N THR A 465 -22.26 -3.49 8.06
CA THR A 465 -23.45 -3.15 7.26
C THR A 465 -24.39 -4.34 7.17
N GLY A 466 -25.70 -4.08 7.15
CA GLY A 466 -26.71 -5.10 6.88
C GLY A 466 -27.86 -4.57 6.02
N THR A 467 -28.59 -5.48 5.37
CA THR A 467 -29.71 -5.14 4.49
C THR A 467 -31.00 -5.85 4.89
N LEU A 468 -32.09 -5.11 5.01
CA LEU A 468 -33.42 -5.68 5.20
C LEU A 468 -33.81 -6.53 3.99
N VAL A 469 -34.05 -7.81 4.24
CA VAL A 469 -34.50 -8.82 3.28
C VAL A 469 -35.87 -9.41 3.65
N GLY A 470 -36.56 -8.83 4.64
CA GLY A 470 -37.91 -9.24 5.02
C GLY A 470 -38.48 -8.33 6.11
N PRO A 471 -39.69 -8.63 6.61
CA PRO A 471 -40.33 -7.80 7.63
C PRO A 471 -39.46 -7.56 8.87
N ALA A 472 -38.77 -8.58 9.39
CA ALA A 472 -37.92 -8.50 10.58
C ALA A 472 -36.58 -9.22 10.38
N LEU A 473 -36.08 -9.27 9.14
CA LEU A 473 -34.93 -10.07 8.74
C LEU A 473 -33.89 -9.20 8.03
N VAL A 474 -32.64 -9.27 8.49
CA VAL A 474 -31.49 -8.56 7.94
C VAL A 474 -30.47 -9.58 7.44
N LEU A 475 -29.90 -9.36 6.26
CA LEU A 475 -28.79 -10.12 5.67
C LEU A 475 -27.49 -9.34 5.90
N THR A 476 -26.42 -10.03 6.27
CA THR A 476 -25.08 -9.48 6.58
C THR A 476 -24.00 -10.56 6.38
N ALA A 477 -22.72 -10.25 6.58
CA ALA A 477 -21.63 -11.22 6.62
C ALA A 477 -21.64 -12.07 7.92
N ALA A 478 -21.05 -13.27 7.89
CA ALA A 478 -20.96 -14.15 9.05
C ALA A 478 -19.94 -13.66 10.08
N HIS A 479 -18.80 -13.11 9.65
CA HIS A 479 -17.79 -12.57 10.58
C HIS A 479 -18.36 -11.45 11.47
N CYS A 480 -19.37 -10.71 11.00
CA CYS A 480 -20.09 -9.72 11.81
C CYS A 480 -20.89 -10.32 12.99
N VAL A 481 -21.08 -11.64 13.03
CA VAL A 481 -21.88 -12.34 14.06
C VAL A 481 -21.11 -13.49 14.73
N THR A 482 -19.81 -13.66 14.43
CA THR A 482 -18.96 -14.69 15.03
C THR A 482 -17.47 -14.48 14.72
N ASP A 483 -16.62 -14.42 15.75
CA ASP A 483 -15.15 -14.34 15.54
C ASP A 483 -14.50 -15.72 15.32
N THR A 484 -15.10 -16.79 15.86
CA THR A 484 -14.45 -18.13 15.93
C THR A 484 -15.07 -19.18 15.01
N GLY A 485 -16.13 -18.82 14.29
CA GLY A 485 -17.04 -19.73 13.59
C GLY A 485 -17.84 -20.70 14.49
N ASN A 486 -17.68 -20.66 15.82
CA ASN A 486 -18.27 -21.64 16.74
C ASN A 486 -19.31 -21.05 17.71
N GLU A 487 -19.26 -19.74 17.95
CA GLU A 487 -20.15 -19.03 18.87
C GLU A 487 -20.81 -17.85 18.17
N THR A 488 -22.11 -17.70 18.38
CA THR A 488 -22.85 -16.56 17.85
C THR A 488 -22.70 -15.35 18.76
N LEU A 489 -22.09 -14.30 18.25
CA LEU A 489 -22.11 -12.96 18.80
C LEU A 489 -23.33 -12.24 18.25
N THR A 490 -24.29 -11.93 19.11
CA THR A 490 -25.53 -11.27 18.68
C THR A 490 -25.29 -9.77 18.61
N PRO A 491 -25.48 -9.13 17.44
CA PRO A 491 -25.43 -7.67 17.33
C PRO A 491 -26.42 -7.00 18.29
N VAL A 492 -26.20 -5.72 18.59
CA VAL A 492 -27.00 -4.97 19.55
C VAL A 492 -28.23 -4.34 18.87
N MET A 493 -28.01 -3.64 17.76
CA MET A 493 -29.01 -2.78 17.11
C MET A 493 -28.80 -2.77 15.59
N PHE A 494 -29.90 -2.68 14.84
CA PHE A 494 -29.88 -2.36 13.42
C PHE A 494 -30.52 -0.99 13.18
N ARG A 495 -29.80 -0.09 12.47
CA ARG A 495 -30.20 1.29 12.16
C ARG A 495 -30.29 1.49 10.65
N ALA A 496 -31.51 1.38 10.11
CA ALA A 496 -31.77 1.51 8.68
C ALA A 496 -31.76 2.96 8.22
N GLY A 497 -31.11 3.21 7.08
CA GLY A 497 -30.95 4.52 6.47
C GLY A 497 -30.39 5.56 7.46
N LEU A 498 -29.36 5.17 8.21
CA LEU A 498 -28.61 6.06 9.07
C LEU A 498 -27.90 7.12 8.20
N SER A 499 -28.00 8.36 8.63
CA SER A 499 -27.26 9.49 8.10
C SER A 499 -27.30 10.58 9.16
N LEU A 500 -26.16 11.20 9.47
CA LEU A 500 -26.09 12.30 10.44
C LEU A 500 -26.62 11.95 11.84
N GLY A 501 -26.31 10.77 12.35
CA GLY A 501 -26.84 10.29 13.63
C GLY A 501 -28.36 10.10 13.67
N ASN A 502 -29.05 10.20 12.53
CA ASN A 502 -30.48 9.98 12.39
C ASN A 502 -30.73 8.78 11.49
N SER A 503 -31.50 7.82 11.99
CA SER A 503 -31.95 6.68 11.20
C SER A 503 -33.42 6.84 10.82
N ILE A 504 -33.83 6.21 9.73
CA ILE A 504 -35.25 6.15 9.33
C ILE A 504 -35.98 5.12 10.18
N GLY A 505 -35.25 4.13 10.69
CA GLY A 505 -35.80 3.07 11.49
C GLY A 505 -34.74 2.33 12.29
N GLU A 506 -35.13 1.96 13.50
CA GLU A 506 -34.27 1.20 14.42
C GLU A 506 -35.02 -0.02 14.92
N ALA A 507 -34.29 -1.11 15.12
CA ALA A 507 -34.79 -2.32 15.75
C ALA A 507 -33.68 -3.05 16.48
N LYS A 508 -34.01 -3.58 17.66
CA LYS A 508 -33.06 -4.39 18.41
C LYS A 508 -32.91 -5.73 17.73
N VAL A 509 -31.72 -6.27 17.80
CA VAL A 509 -31.46 -7.62 17.33
C VAL A 509 -31.78 -8.63 18.44
N THR A 510 -32.43 -9.73 18.08
CA THR A 510 -32.88 -10.77 19.02
C THR A 510 -32.24 -12.12 18.80
N ALA A 511 -31.72 -12.37 17.59
CA ALA A 511 -30.99 -13.58 17.23
C ALA A 511 -30.16 -13.32 15.97
N ALA A 512 -29.10 -14.09 15.80
CA ALA A 512 -28.35 -14.20 14.56
C ALA A 512 -28.11 -15.69 14.23
N VAL A 513 -28.01 -16.01 12.96
CA VAL A 513 -27.64 -17.33 12.45
C VAL A 513 -26.72 -17.16 11.24
N PHE A 514 -25.68 -17.98 11.15
CA PHE A 514 -24.74 -17.98 10.03
C PHE A 514 -24.60 -19.40 9.46
N ASP A 515 -23.94 -19.56 8.31
CA ASP A 515 -23.68 -20.88 7.73
C ASP A 515 -22.77 -21.70 8.67
N PRO A 516 -23.18 -22.89 9.15
CA PRO A 516 -22.34 -23.73 10.01
C PRO A 516 -21.01 -24.17 9.39
N SER A 517 -20.81 -23.97 8.09
CA SER A 517 -19.57 -24.26 7.37
C SER A 517 -18.60 -23.08 7.35
N TYR A 518 -19.00 -21.91 7.85
CA TYR A 518 -18.15 -20.73 7.96
C TYR A 518 -16.95 -20.98 8.89
N THR A 519 -15.78 -20.51 8.46
CA THR A 519 -14.54 -20.49 9.22
C THR A 519 -13.95 -19.08 9.14
N PRO A 520 -13.33 -18.57 10.23
CA PRO A 520 -12.76 -17.22 10.24
C PRO A 520 -11.43 -17.12 9.48
N ASP A 521 -10.84 -18.24 9.05
CA ASP A 521 -9.59 -18.22 8.30
C ASP A 521 -9.83 -17.65 6.89
N THR A 522 -9.09 -16.60 6.55
CA THR A 522 -9.05 -16.05 5.18
C THR A 522 -8.42 -17.08 4.23
N GLN A 523 -9.08 -17.34 3.12
CA GLN A 523 -8.62 -18.25 2.07
C GLN A 523 -8.56 -17.50 0.74
N GLU A 524 -7.86 -18.07 -0.24
CA GLU A 524 -7.90 -17.57 -1.61
C GLU A 524 -9.32 -17.61 -2.19
N ALA A 525 -9.55 -16.81 -3.23
CA ALA A 525 -10.81 -16.85 -3.97
C ALA A 525 -11.11 -18.29 -4.47
N GLY A 526 -12.33 -18.79 -4.23
CA GLY A 526 -12.68 -20.19 -4.49
C GLY A 526 -12.20 -21.19 -3.42
N GLY A 527 -11.49 -20.73 -2.37
CA GLY A 527 -10.91 -21.52 -1.30
C GLY A 527 -11.85 -21.85 -0.13
N GLY A 528 -13.13 -21.47 -0.19
CA GLY A 528 -14.13 -21.74 0.85
C GLY A 528 -14.78 -20.48 1.47
N ASN A 529 -14.52 -19.30 0.93
CA ASN A 529 -15.03 -18.02 1.46
C ASN A 529 -16.54 -17.83 1.26
N GLY A 530 -17.17 -18.59 0.36
CA GLY A 530 -18.60 -18.47 0.05
C GLY A 530 -19.57 -18.85 1.19
N HIS A 531 -19.06 -19.11 2.39
CA HIS A 531 -19.84 -19.35 3.61
C HIS A 531 -19.97 -18.12 4.52
N ASP A 532 -19.29 -17.00 4.21
CA ASP A 532 -19.32 -15.77 5.02
C ASP A 532 -20.62 -14.96 4.83
N TRP A 533 -21.75 -15.54 5.24
CA TRP A 533 -23.05 -14.87 5.25
C TRP A 533 -23.87 -15.26 6.49
N ALA A 534 -24.70 -14.33 6.94
CA ALA A 534 -25.57 -14.49 8.10
C ALA A 534 -26.92 -13.79 7.96
N LEU A 535 -27.87 -14.26 8.76
CA LEU A 535 -29.19 -13.66 8.94
C LEU A 535 -29.37 -13.22 10.38
N VAL A 536 -29.88 -12.00 10.53
CA VAL A 536 -30.15 -11.36 11.81
C VAL A 536 -31.65 -11.10 11.95
N VAL A 537 -32.21 -11.42 13.12
CA VAL A 537 -33.64 -11.33 13.42
C VAL A 537 -33.93 -10.14 14.33
N LEU A 538 -34.80 -9.25 13.88
CA LEU A 538 -35.18 -8.02 14.57
C LEU A 538 -36.34 -8.23 15.56
N ASP A 539 -36.41 -7.41 16.60
CA ASP A 539 -37.48 -7.44 17.62
C ASP A 539 -38.83 -6.90 17.13
N ARG A 540 -38.86 -6.30 15.93
CA ARG A 540 -40.05 -5.75 15.29
C ARG A 540 -39.97 -5.84 13.77
N ASN A 541 -41.13 -5.77 13.12
CA ASN A 541 -41.25 -5.79 11.67
C ASN A 541 -40.84 -4.46 11.02
N LEU A 542 -39.56 -4.08 11.10
CA LEU A 542 -39.08 -2.83 10.55
C LEU A 542 -39.23 -2.75 9.01
N GLY A 543 -39.01 -3.86 8.31
CA GLY A 543 -39.14 -3.94 6.85
C GLY A 543 -40.56 -3.67 6.34
N ASP A 544 -41.61 -3.94 7.14
CA ASP A 544 -42.99 -3.60 6.78
C ASP A 544 -43.24 -2.07 6.80
N GLU A 545 -42.43 -1.31 7.54
CA GLU A 545 -42.56 0.14 7.72
C GLU A 545 -41.79 0.91 6.64
N ILE A 546 -40.56 0.48 6.33
CA ILE A 546 -39.63 1.23 5.48
C ILE A 546 -39.32 0.53 4.15
N GLY A 547 -39.68 -0.75 4.00
CA GLY A 547 -39.36 -1.58 2.85
C GLY A 547 -38.17 -2.52 3.11
N TYR A 548 -38.05 -3.54 2.25
CA TYR A 548 -36.94 -4.48 2.22
C TYR A 548 -36.66 -4.86 0.75
N LEU A 549 -35.50 -5.47 0.49
CA LEU A 549 -35.09 -5.87 -0.86
C LEU A 549 -35.24 -7.38 -1.06
N ASP A 550 -35.57 -7.78 -2.28
CA ASP A 550 -35.58 -9.18 -2.68
C ASP A 550 -34.17 -9.64 -3.09
N VAL A 551 -33.88 -10.92 -2.86
CA VAL A 551 -32.65 -11.57 -3.33
C VAL A 551 -32.89 -12.15 -4.73
N HIS A 552 -31.97 -11.90 -5.65
CA HIS A 552 -31.90 -12.57 -6.95
C HIS A 552 -30.78 -13.61 -6.91
N GLU A 553 -31.16 -14.88 -6.85
CA GLU A 553 -30.21 -16.00 -6.96
C GLU A 553 -29.54 -15.99 -8.35
N LEU A 554 -28.21 -15.85 -8.38
CA LEU A 554 -27.44 -15.80 -9.62
C LEU A 554 -27.68 -17.05 -10.46
N THR A 555 -28.00 -16.84 -11.74
CA THR A 555 -28.26 -17.90 -12.70
C THR A 555 -27.01 -18.26 -13.48
N THR A 556 -27.02 -19.39 -14.20
CA THR A 556 -25.94 -19.74 -15.14
C THR A 556 -25.69 -18.64 -16.19
N ALA A 557 -26.72 -17.88 -16.56
CA ALA A 557 -26.56 -16.78 -17.50
C ALA A 557 -25.79 -15.60 -16.89
N ASP A 558 -26.04 -15.29 -15.61
CA ASP A 558 -25.37 -14.24 -14.86
C ASP A 558 -23.89 -14.61 -14.62
N ILE A 559 -23.61 -15.83 -14.16
CA ILE A 559 -22.24 -16.35 -14.02
C ILE A 559 -21.49 -16.33 -15.36
N SER A 560 -22.17 -16.73 -16.45
CA SER A 560 -21.58 -16.65 -17.79
C SER A 560 -21.33 -15.22 -18.25
N GLN A 561 -22.05 -14.22 -17.73
CA GLN A 561 -21.83 -12.82 -18.05
C GLN A 561 -20.63 -12.27 -17.28
N ILE A 562 -20.53 -12.58 -15.98
CA ILE A 562 -19.37 -12.25 -15.13
C ILE A 562 -18.07 -12.68 -15.85
N GLY A 563 -17.91 -13.98 -16.16
CA GLY A 563 -16.68 -14.46 -16.80
C GLY A 563 -16.45 -14.02 -18.26
N ARG A 564 -17.41 -13.32 -18.91
CA ARG A 564 -17.25 -12.82 -20.29
C ARG A 564 -16.91 -11.34 -20.37
N SER A 565 -17.48 -10.55 -19.48
CA SER A 565 -17.41 -9.08 -19.55
C SER A 565 -17.56 -8.41 -18.19
N GLY A 566 -17.57 -9.18 -17.10
CA GLY A 566 -18.04 -8.74 -15.79
C GLY A 566 -19.54 -8.44 -15.74
N LEU A 567 -20.02 -8.18 -14.53
CA LEU A 567 -21.39 -7.77 -14.23
C LEU A 567 -21.39 -6.44 -13.49
N LEU A 568 -22.01 -5.42 -14.07
CA LEU A 568 -22.12 -4.10 -13.44
C LEU A 568 -23.17 -4.13 -12.33
N VAL A 569 -22.78 -3.65 -11.17
CA VAL A 569 -23.56 -3.67 -9.93
C VAL A 569 -23.42 -2.33 -9.21
N ASN A 570 -24.26 -2.11 -8.21
CA ASN A 570 -24.08 -1.02 -7.26
C ASN A 570 -23.84 -1.63 -5.88
N GLN A 571 -22.90 -1.09 -5.12
CA GLN A 571 -22.63 -1.45 -3.73
C GLN A 571 -22.90 -0.21 -2.86
N ALA A 572 -23.31 -0.42 -1.60
CA ALA A 572 -23.38 0.67 -0.63
C ALA A 572 -23.32 0.15 0.82
N GLY A 573 -22.49 0.74 1.65
CA GLY A 573 -22.37 0.39 3.07
C GLY A 573 -21.86 1.53 3.96
N TYR A 574 -21.76 1.23 5.24
CA TYR A 574 -21.32 2.14 6.28
C TYR A 574 -19.85 1.88 6.58
N SER A 575 -19.00 2.44 5.72
CA SER A 575 -17.55 2.42 5.86
C SER A 575 -17.11 3.33 7.03
N TRP A 576 -16.11 2.89 7.78
CA TRP A 576 -15.58 3.60 8.95
C TRP A 576 -15.25 5.06 8.66
N ASP A 577 -14.65 5.32 7.49
CA ASP A 577 -14.17 6.62 7.05
C ASP A 577 -15.30 7.58 6.67
N THR A 578 -16.51 7.07 6.38
CA THR A 578 -17.69 7.90 6.09
C THR A 578 -18.61 8.09 7.31
N GLY A 579 -18.26 7.48 8.44
CA GLY A 579 -18.97 7.57 9.71
C GLY A 579 -20.42 7.12 9.62
N ASP A 580 -21.33 7.99 10.08
CA ASP A 580 -22.77 7.70 10.05
C ASP A 580 -23.39 7.78 8.64
N ASN A 581 -22.62 8.11 7.60
CA ASN A 581 -23.14 8.28 6.25
C ASN A 581 -23.05 6.98 5.46
N LEU A 582 -24.14 6.65 4.77
CA LEU A 582 -24.12 5.57 3.79
C LEU A 582 -23.37 6.05 2.54
N SER A 583 -22.24 5.41 2.25
CA SER A 583 -21.49 5.60 1.01
C SER A 583 -21.90 4.53 0.01
N GLY A 584 -21.71 4.78 -1.28
CA GLY A 584 -21.94 3.76 -2.29
C GLY A 584 -21.11 3.94 -3.55
N ASN A 585 -20.88 2.85 -4.24
CA ASN A 585 -20.21 2.79 -5.54
C ASN A 585 -21.21 2.35 -6.61
N GLN A 586 -21.31 3.12 -7.71
CA GLN A 586 -22.26 2.87 -8.78
C GLN A 586 -21.57 2.38 -10.06
N GLY A 587 -22.01 1.23 -10.55
CA GLY A 587 -21.50 0.69 -11.80
C GLY A 587 -20.11 0.08 -11.69
N CYS A 588 -19.67 -0.28 -10.49
CA CYS A 588 -18.53 -1.17 -10.29
C CYS A 588 -18.84 -2.58 -10.83
N ARG A 589 -17.82 -3.42 -10.95
CA ARG A 589 -17.89 -4.68 -11.69
C ARG A 589 -17.61 -5.89 -10.80
N VAL A 590 -18.45 -6.90 -10.89
CA VAL A 590 -18.08 -8.27 -10.48
C VAL A 590 -17.30 -8.90 -11.63
N VAL A 591 -16.05 -9.29 -11.39
CA VAL A 591 -15.12 -9.76 -12.43
C VAL A 591 -15.08 -11.28 -12.53
N GLU A 592 -15.19 -11.98 -11.41
CA GLU A 592 -15.11 -13.43 -11.36
C GLU A 592 -16.08 -14.02 -10.34
N ALA A 593 -16.54 -15.26 -10.57
CA ALA A 593 -17.40 -15.99 -9.67
C ALA A 593 -16.99 -17.48 -9.61
N PHE A 594 -16.85 -18.00 -8.40
CA PHE A 594 -16.28 -19.33 -8.15
C PHE A 594 -17.35 -20.39 -7.82
N GLU A 595 -16.93 -21.65 -7.76
CA GLU A 595 -17.83 -22.77 -7.43
C GLU A 595 -18.27 -22.79 -5.96
N ASP A 596 -17.46 -22.21 -5.06
CA ASP A 596 -17.77 -22.11 -3.62
C ASP A 596 -18.76 -20.99 -3.28
N ASN A 597 -19.19 -20.20 -4.28
CA ASN A 597 -20.04 -19.01 -4.19
C ASN A 597 -19.34 -17.73 -3.71
N SER A 598 -18.01 -17.70 -3.67
CA SER A 598 -17.27 -16.43 -3.61
C SER A 598 -17.23 -15.75 -4.98
N ILE A 599 -17.06 -14.43 -4.99
CA ILE A 599 -16.88 -13.60 -6.19
C ILE A 599 -15.76 -12.57 -5.98
N LEU A 600 -15.07 -12.19 -7.06
CA LEU A 600 -14.17 -11.03 -7.07
C LEU A 600 -14.88 -9.81 -7.65
N HIS A 601 -14.62 -8.61 -7.09
CA HIS A 601 -15.19 -7.35 -7.58
C HIS A 601 -14.24 -6.15 -7.52
N GLU A 602 -14.56 -5.16 -8.35
CA GLU A 602 -13.91 -3.85 -8.48
C GLU A 602 -14.74 -2.75 -7.80
N CYS A 603 -15.50 -3.10 -6.76
CA CYS A 603 -16.26 -2.12 -5.99
C CYS A 603 -15.41 -1.64 -4.81
N ASP A 604 -15.28 -0.32 -4.71
CA ASP A 604 -14.67 0.37 -3.58
C ASP A 604 -15.41 0.06 -2.28
N THR A 605 -14.71 -0.58 -1.36
CA THR A 605 -15.18 -0.89 -0.02
C THR A 605 -14.06 -0.61 0.97
N ALA A 606 -14.42 -0.33 2.21
CA ALA A 606 -13.50 -0.19 3.33
C ALA A 606 -14.08 -0.89 4.57
N GLN A 607 -13.30 -0.97 5.65
CA GLN A 607 -13.76 -1.58 6.90
C GLN A 607 -15.14 -1.02 7.32
N GLY A 608 -16.06 -1.92 7.69
CA GLY A 608 -17.46 -1.58 7.98
C GLY A 608 -18.44 -1.82 6.82
N ASP A 609 -17.96 -1.88 5.57
CA ASP A 609 -18.77 -2.32 4.43
C ASP A 609 -19.15 -3.80 4.50
N SER A 610 -18.47 -4.59 5.33
CA SER A 610 -18.81 -5.99 5.64
C SER A 610 -20.32 -6.21 5.79
N GLY A 611 -20.88 -7.10 4.97
CA GLY A 611 -22.32 -7.41 4.92
C GLY A 611 -23.17 -6.45 4.07
N SER A 612 -22.57 -5.43 3.45
CA SER A 612 -23.23 -4.53 2.50
C SER A 612 -23.70 -5.29 1.25
N PRO A 613 -24.82 -4.85 0.61
CA PRO A 613 -25.37 -5.57 -0.51
C PRO A 613 -24.76 -5.14 -1.84
N PHE A 614 -24.55 -6.11 -2.72
CA PHE A 614 -24.37 -5.86 -4.15
C PHE A 614 -25.74 -5.90 -4.83
N LEU A 615 -26.09 -4.82 -5.50
CA LEU A 615 -27.41 -4.58 -6.07
C LEU A 615 -27.36 -4.63 -7.60
N LEU A 616 -28.25 -5.44 -8.17
CA LEU A 616 -28.50 -5.49 -9.61
C LEU A 616 -29.93 -5.00 -9.91
N ASN A 617 -30.07 -4.15 -10.92
CA ASN A 617 -31.38 -3.73 -11.40
C ASN A 617 -31.93 -4.75 -12.40
N ILE A 618 -32.95 -5.50 -12.00
CA ILE A 618 -33.60 -6.52 -12.82
C ILE A 618 -35.04 -6.08 -13.06
N ASP A 619 -35.39 -5.85 -14.34
CA ASP A 619 -36.73 -5.43 -14.76
C ASP A 619 -37.26 -4.16 -14.06
N GLY A 620 -36.36 -3.26 -13.65
CA GLY A 620 -36.69 -2.02 -12.95
C GLY A 620 -36.72 -2.13 -11.42
N GLU A 621 -36.43 -3.31 -10.86
CA GLU A 621 -36.36 -3.57 -9.42
C GLU A 621 -34.91 -3.82 -8.99
N TRP A 622 -34.50 -3.19 -7.89
CA TRP A 622 -33.20 -3.44 -7.28
C TRP A 622 -33.25 -4.71 -6.45
N LYS A 623 -32.32 -5.64 -6.70
CA LYS A 623 -32.24 -6.93 -6.02
C LYS A 623 -30.83 -7.19 -5.53
N ILE A 624 -30.71 -7.87 -4.39
CA ILE A 624 -29.42 -8.27 -3.82
C ILE A 624 -28.92 -9.49 -4.58
N ILE A 625 -27.67 -9.46 -5.03
CA ILE A 625 -27.02 -10.58 -5.73
C ILE A 625 -25.80 -11.13 -4.99
N ALA A 626 -25.22 -10.37 -4.06
CA ALA A 626 -24.10 -10.76 -3.21
C ALA A 626 -24.06 -9.90 -1.94
N VAL A 627 -23.26 -10.33 -0.96
CA VAL A 627 -22.92 -9.58 0.26
C VAL A 627 -21.41 -9.42 0.36
N ASP A 628 -20.97 -8.22 0.74
CA ASP A 628 -19.56 -7.92 0.96
C ASP A 628 -19.02 -8.73 2.13
N SER A 629 -17.81 -9.25 2.00
CA SER A 629 -17.22 -10.20 2.94
C SER A 629 -15.87 -9.67 3.42
N GLN A 630 -14.79 -10.11 2.80
CA GLN A 630 -13.45 -9.84 3.28
C GLN A 630 -12.52 -9.52 2.12
N PHE A 631 -11.33 -9.11 2.49
CA PHE A 631 -10.23 -8.92 1.58
C PHE A 631 -9.36 -10.19 1.50
N PHE A 632 -8.70 -10.39 0.36
CA PHE A 632 -7.68 -11.42 0.19
C PHE A 632 -6.48 -10.87 -0.58
N ARG A 633 -5.28 -11.10 -0.04
CA ARG A 633 -4.01 -11.00 -0.76
C ARG A 633 -3.56 -12.37 -1.23
N SER A 634 -3.27 -12.51 -2.52
CA SER A 634 -2.46 -13.63 -3.00
C SER A 634 -1.04 -13.51 -2.44
N ASP A 635 -0.32 -14.63 -2.40
CA ASP A 635 1.12 -14.57 -2.08
C ASP A 635 1.86 -13.59 -3.03
N ASP A 636 3.00 -13.08 -2.57
CA ASP A 636 3.82 -12.04 -3.23
C ASP A 636 4.24 -12.36 -4.68
N GLN A 637 3.89 -13.53 -5.23
CA GLN A 637 4.24 -13.95 -6.59
C GLN A 637 3.20 -13.58 -7.66
N ASP A 638 1.97 -13.23 -7.30
CA ASP A 638 0.97 -12.80 -8.28
C ASP A 638 0.83 -11.27 -8.23
N LYS A 639 1.43 -10.56 -9.20
CA LYS A 639 1.36 -9.09 -9.35
C LYS A 639 0.23 -8.64 -10.28
N SER A 640 -0.80 -9.47 -10.52
CA SER A 640 -1.93 -9.03 -11.33
C SER A 640 -2.65 -7.83 -10.65
N PRO A 641 -3.45 -7.02 -11.37
CA PRO A 641 -4.32 -6.00 -10.75
C PRO A 641 -5.32 -6.56 -9.72
N PHE A 642 -5.35 -7.89 -9.55
CA PHE A 642 -6.17 -8.65 -8.61
C PHE A 642 -5.32 -9.39 -7.57
N SER A 643 -4.03 -9.04 -7.42
CA SER A 643 -3.15 -9.52 -6.34
C SER A 643 -3.70 -9.17 -4.95
N GLN A 644 -4.48 -8.08 -4.92
CA GLN A 644 -5.31 -7.61 -3.83
C GLN A 644 -6.75 -7.60 -4.37
N ALA A 645 -7.58 -8.56 -3.96
CA ALA A 645 -8.93 -8.70 -4.50
C ALA A 645 -10.00 -8.70 -3.41
N ASN A 646 -11.04 -7.89 -3.62
CA ASN A 646 -12.18 -7.86 -2.72
C ASN A 646 -13.08 -9.08 -2.97
N LEU A 647 -13.39 -9.80 -1.90
CA LEU A 647 -14.27 -10.95 -1.92
C LEU A 647 -15.67 -10.58 -1.42
N ALA A 648 -16.66 -11.06 -2.17
CA ALA A 648 -18.04 -11.08 -1.73
C ALA A 648 -18.60 -12.50 -1.83
N VAL A 649 -19.67 -12.77 -1.08
CA VAL A 649 -20.42 -14.03 -1.16
C VAL A 649 -21.65 -13.82 -2.02
N ASP A 650 -21.80 -14.58 -3.08
CA ASP A 650 -22.95 -14.47 -3.96
C ASP A 650 -24.22 -15.17 -3.43
N SER A 651 -25.35 -14.74 -3.99
CA SER A 651 -26.70 -15.15 -3.63
C SER A 651 -26.99 -16.65 -3.73
N ARG A 652 -26.20 -17.44 -4.46
CA ARG A 652 -26.37 -18.90 -4.49
C ARG A 652 -26.16 -19.52 -3.10
N ALA A 653 -25.34 -18.90 -2.26
CA ALA A 653 -25.08 -19.36 -0.90
C ALA A 653 -26.29 -19.17 0.03
N PHE A 654 -26.99 -18.03 -0.06
CA PHE A 654 -27.96 -17.60 0.95
C PHE A 654 -29.42 -17.47 0.47
N ALA A 655 -29.69 -17.44 -0.85
CA ALA A 655 -31.05 -17.20 -1.37
C ALA A 655 -32.08 -18.20 -0.82
N ALA A 656 -31.70 -19.48 -0.73
CA ALA A 656 -32.58 -20.51 -0.19
C ALA A 656 -32.87 -20.33 1.31
N ALA A 657 -31.92 -19.79 2.08
CA ALA A 657 -32.10 -19.53 3.50
C ALA A 657 -33.00 -18.30 3.73
N VAL A 658 -32.77 -17.22 2.97
CA VAL A 658 -33.61 -16.00 3.00
C VAL A 658 -35.07 -16.36 2.69
N ALA A 659 -35.31 -17.10 1.60
CA ALA A 659 -36.65 -17.50 1.18
C ALA A 659 -37.38 -18.43 2.18
N GLN A 660 -36.65 -19.10 3.08
CA GLN A 660 -37.25 -19.93 4.14
C GLN A 660 -37.70 -19.12 5.36
N GLN A 661 -37.14 -17.92 5.55
CA GLN A 661 -37.41 -17.05 6.70
C GLN A 661 -38.41 -15.93 6.39
N GLN A 662 -38.61 -15.61 5.10
CA GLN A 662 -39.72 -14.79 4.60
C GLN A 662 -41.05 -15.57 4.64
#